data_AF-A0A8J5ZY76-F1
#
_entry.id   AF-A0A8J5ZY76-F1
#
_cell.length_a   1.000
_cell.length_b   1.000
_cell.length_c   1.000
_cell.angle_alpha   90.00
_cell.angle_beta   90.00
_cell.angle_gamma   90.00
#
_symmetry.space_group_name_H-M   'P 1'
#
loop_
_entity.id
_entity.type
_entity.pdbx_description
1 polymer ?
#
loop_
_entity_poly.entity_id
_entity_poly.type
_entity_poly.pdbx_seq_one_letter_code
_entity_poly.pdbx_strand_id
1 'polypeptide(L)'
;VQGHVLFHVIQTSFFVNQSWAQHQGSGWLNELQTHGWESTTGKILYLYTWSKGHFSDEEMTTLEMLFRFYFSALTRDIQEHVTQLQFKYPFVLQVTAGCELDSRESTKGFLRVAYQGSDFLSLQNMSWVPAPEGGRKAQRICDLIKRYDGIKETVGKLINNICPRFLWGLLDAGKLYLQRQVKPKAWLSSSPTLGSVQQLLICHVSGFYPKPIWVMWMRGDQELLGTHRDDVLPNADGTWYRRVILNVDTKEAEGLSCQVRHSSLEGQKIILYWGHHSSMSLTLLVVIILLMLPVVFALWFKKRCEMLPLSLLLLAAHFAAGDSEDAAQGQTIFRLIQISTFANSSFVQNQGSGWVDDLQIHDWDGDKGTATFLKPWSKGNFSDTEVTELEEIIRVYFIGVTREVQDRVSELHFEYPFEIQGSAGCGLRAGEPIVSFLKGAVGGQDLLSLQNNTFVPAPEGGSSAEQVCKLINQYQGICDIIRKLLLETCPRFLLGVLDAGKAELQSQEKPEAWLSKGSSPGPGRLQLVCHVSGFHPKAVWVMWMRGEQEERGTQRGDVLPHADGTWYLRATLDVASGEAAGLACRVRHSSLGGQDMVLLWGEKEGGFGVEMEEMELTFHLHWLGSLGDHGALLDSFRMSCIMVYEA
;
A
#
# COMPACT_ATOMS: atom_id res chain seq x y z
N VAL A 1 6.29 18.59 -22.18
CA VAL A 1 6.76 17.20 -21.90
C VAL A 1 7.52 16.73 -23.12
N GLN A 2 8.84 16.54 -23.02
CA GLN A 2 9.64 15.89 -24.06
C GLN A 2 10.13 14.56 -23.48
N GLY A 3 9.55 13.48 -23.96
CA GLY A 3 9.77 12.12 -23.47
C GLY A 3 8.96 11.15 -24.31
N HIS A 4 9.46 9.94 -24.50
CA HIS A 4 8.80 8.89 -25.26
C HIS A 4 7.51 8.50 -24.53
N VAL A 5 6.34 8.64 -25.17
CA VAL A 5 5.06 8.26 -24.56
C VAL A 5 4.49 7.03 -25.24
N LEU A 6 4.15 6.03 -24.45
CA LEU A 6 3.71 4.70 -24.85
C LEU A 6 2.32 4.43 -24.24
N PHE A 7 1.31 4.16 -25.07
CA PHE A 7 0.13 3.43 -24.60
C PHE A 7 0.24 1.97 -25.03
N HIS A 8 0.03 1.05 -24.11
CA HIS A 8 0.05 -0.37 -24.42
C HIS A 8 -0.92 -1.17 -23.54
N VAL A 9 -1.45 -2.26 -24.11
CA VAL A 9 -2.23 -3.27 -23.40
C VAL A 9 -1.36 -4.51 -23.24
N ILE A 10 -1.26 -5.02 -22.01
CA ILE A 10 -0.65 -6.30 -21.68
C ILE A 10 -1.77 -7.31 -21.46
N GLN A 11 -1.67 -8.43 -22.14
CA GLN A 11 -2.46 -9.64 -21.95
C GLN A 11 -1.54 -10.76 -21.48
N THR A 12 -1.98 -11.53 -20.49
CA THR A 12 -1.42 -12.84 -20.18
C THR A 12 -2.52 -13.89 -20.32
N SER A 13 -2.24 -14.99 -21.01
CA SER A 13 -3.19 -16.07 -21.29
C SER A 13 -2.62 -17.41 -20.85
N PHE A 14 -3.24 -18.00 -19.84
CA PHE A 14 -2.83 -19.23 -19.18
C PHE A 14 -3.63 -20.39 -19.78
N PHE A 15 -2.96 -21.24 -20.55
CA PHE A 15 -3.55 -22.45 -21.13
C PHE A 15 -3.15 -23.64 -20.25
N VAL A 16 -4.08 -24.12 -19.41
CA VAL A 16 -3.79 -25.19 -18.42
C VAL A 16 -4.13 -26.57 -18.96
N ASN A 17 -5.17 -26.71 -19.78
CA ASN A 17 -5.54 -27.96 -20.46
C ASN A 17 -6.32 -27.67 -21.76
N GLN A 18 -6.77 -28.72 -22.46
CA GLN A 18 -7.47 -28.57 -23.75
C GLN A 18 -8.81 -27.84 -23.68
N SER A 19 -9.48 -27.77 -22.51
CA SER A 19 -10.77 -27.11 -22.32
C SER A 19 -10.69 -25.79 -21.54
N TRP A 20 -9.65 -25.57 -20.74
CA TRP A 20 -9.50 -24.41 -19.85
C TRP A 20 -8.39 -23.46 -20.32
N ALA A 21 -8.76 -22.19 -20.50
CA ALA A 21 -7.84 -21.09 -20.70
C ALA A 21 -8.34 -19.84 -19.94
N GLN A 22 -7.47 -19.19 -19.18
CA GLN A 22 -7.76 -17.95 -18.46
C GLN A 22 -7.02 -16.78 -19.10
N HIS A 23 -7.70 -15.65 -19.27
CA HIS A 23 -7.12 -14.40 -19.76
C HIS A 23 -7.08 -13.36 -18.66
N GLN A 24 -5.95 -12.69 -18.50
CA GLN A 24 -5.78 -11.48 -17.70
C GLN A 24 -5.35 -10.34 -18.64
N GLY A 25 -5.87 -9.14 -18.41
CA GLY A 25 -5.63 -7.97 -19.27
C GLY A 25 -5.47 -6.67 -18.46
N SER A 26 -4.62 -5.77 -18.95
CA SER A 26 -4.36 -4.47 -18.31
C SER A 26 -3.88 -3.45 -19.34
N GLY A 27 -4.30 -2.20 -19.21
CA GLY A 27 -3.92 -1.08 -20.09
C GLY A 27 -3.06 -0.06 -19.37
N TRP A 28 -1.97 0.38 -20.00
CA TRP A 28 -0.87 1.12 -19.38
C TRP A 28 -0.49 2.35 -20.21
N LEU A 29 -0.29 3.48 -19.54
CA LEU A 29 0.28 4.71 -20.08
C LEU A 29 1.68 4.88 -19.49
N ASN A 30 2.71 4.53 -20.26
CA ASN A 30 4.05 4.25 -19.76
C ASN A 30 3.99 3.22 -18.61
N GLU A 31 4.47 3.60 -17.42
CA GLU A 31 4.50 2.82 -16.18
C GLU A 31 3.16 2.82 -15.41
N LEU A 32 2.19 3.65 -15.84
CA LEU A 32 0.95 3.89 -15.11
C LEU A 32 -0.17 2.99 -15.63
N GLN A 33 -0.61 2.02 -14.83
CA GLN A 33 -1.82 1.27 -15.16
C GLN A 33 -3.02 2.21 -15.15
N THR A 34 -3.75 2.24 -16.27
CA THR A 34 -4.97 3.04 -16.45
C THR A 34 -6.22 2.17 -16.52
N HIS A 35 -6.05 0.90 -16.93
CA HIS A 35 -7.15 -0.04 -17.12
C HIS A 35 -6.84 -1.42 -16.53
N GLY A 36 -7.87 -2.06 -15.97
CA GLY A 36 -7.93 -3.50 -15.75
C GLY A 36 -8.88 -4.17 -16.73
N TRP A 37 -8.87 -5.50 -16.77
CA TRP A 37 -9.82 -6.32 -17.53
C TRP A 37 -10.49 -7.33 -16.61
N GLU A 38 -11.82 -7.26 -16.49
CA GLU A 38 -12.62 -8.22 -15.75
C GLU A 38 -12.83 -9.48 -16.60
N SER A 39 -12.04 -10.52 -16.32
CA SER A 39 -11.96 -11.74 -17.14
C SER A 39 -13.31 -12.47 -17.31
N THR A 40 -14.15 -12.50 -16.27
CA THR A 40 -15.43 -13.22 -16.24
C THR A 40 -16.52 -12.54 -17.08
N THR A 41 -16.69 -11.23 -16.95
CA THR A 41 -17.70 -10.46 -17.69
C THR A 41 -17.19 -10.04 -19.07
N GLY A 42 -15.87 -9.93 -19.21
CA GLY A 42 -15.19 -9.32 -20.34
C GLY A 42 -15.22 -7.80 -20.32
N LYS A 43 -15.32 -7.15 -19.15
CA LYS A 43 -15.41 -5.68 -19.04
C LYS A 43 -14.08 -4.96 -18.94
N ILE A 44 -14.04 -3.75 -19.47
CA ILE A 44 -12.95 -2.79 -19.25
C ILE A 44 -13.16 -2.07 -17.91
N LEU A 45 -12.21 -2.20 -16.99
CA LEU A 45 -12.22 -1.51 -15.70
C LEU A 45 -11.36 -0.24 -15.78
N TYR A 46 -11.93 0.92 -15.48
CA TYR A 46 -11.21 2.20 -15.46
C TYR A 46 -10.60 2.45 -14.08
N LEU A 47 -9.28 2.63 -13.99
CA LEU A 47 -8.59 2.89 -12.71
C LEU A 47 -8.57 4.38 -12.34
N TYR A 48 -8.79 5.27 -13.31
CA TYR A 48 -8.99 6.70 -13.07
C TYR A 48 -10.20 7.22 -13.85
N THR A 49 -10.82 8.29 -13.34
CA THR A 49 -11.95 8.99 -13.97
C THR A 49 -11.65 9.51 -15.38
N TRP A 50 -10.37 9.79 -15.68
CA TRP A 50 -9.89 10.23 -16.99
C TRP A 50 -9.44 9.08 -17.91
N SER A 51 -9.44 7.82 -17.47
CA SER A 51 -8.93 6.68 -18.26
C SER A 51 -9.76 6.37 -19.51
N LYS A 52 -11.01 6.83 -19.59
CA LYS A 52 -11.82 6.81 -20.82
C LYS A 52 -11.26 7.74 -21.92
N GLY A 53 -10.39 8.70 -21.57
CA GLY A 53 -9.88 9.70 -22.50
C GLY A 53 -11.00 10.52 -23.12
N HIS A 54 -10.96 10.70 -24.45
CA HIS A 54 -12.00 11.40 -25.22
C HIS A 54 -12.91 10.44 -26.02
N PHE A 55 -12.92 9.14 -25.70
CA PHE A 55 -13.77 8.18 -26.42
C PHE A 55 -15.20 8.17 -25.86
N SER A 56 -16.18 7.95 -26.73
CA SER A 56 -17.58 7.79 -26.30
C SER A 56 -17.81 6.44 -25.61
N ASP A 57 -18.94 6.30 -24.91
CA ASP A 57 -19.36 5.01 -24.33
C ASP A 57 -19.61 3.95 -25.41
N GLU A 58 -20.07 4.35 -26.59
CA GLU A 58 -20.24 3.48 -27.75
C GLU A 58 -18.88 2.99 -28.30
N GLU A 59 -17.89 3.88 -28.37
CA GLU A 59 -16.52 3.52 -28.80
C GLU A 59 -15.83 2.60 -27.80
N MET A 60 -16.00 2.84 -26.49
CA MET A 60 -15.48 1.96 -25.44
C MET A 60 -16.20 0.60 -25.42
N THR A 61 -17.52 0.58 -25.60
CA THR A 61 -18.30 -0.68 -25.73
C THR A 61 -17.87 -1.45 -26.97
N THR A 62 -17.56 -0.75 -28.07
CA THR A 62 -17.02 -1.37 -29.31
C THR A 62 -15.66 -2.00 -29.08
N LEU A 63 -14.75 -1.34 -28.33
CA LEU A 63 -13.47 -1.92 -27.92
C LEU A 63 -13.65 -3.13 -27.00
N GLU A 64 -14.55 -3.05 -26.02
CA GLU A 64 -14.86 -4.15 -25.11
C GLU A 64 -15.35 -5.39 -25.87
N MET A 65 -16.35 -5.23 -26.75
CA MET A 65 -16.86 -6.32 -27.60
C MET A 65 -15.76 -6.91 -28.50
N LEU A 66 -14.87 -6.06 -29.05
CA LEU A 66 -13.76 -6.52 -29.88
C LEU A 66 -12.74 -7.33 -29.08
N PHE A 67 -12.36 -6.89 -27.88
CA PHE A 67 -11.46 -7.64 -27.00
C PHE A 67 -12.09 -8.97 -26.56
N ARG A 68 -13.38 -9.00 -26.19
CA ARG A 68 -14.12 -10.23 -25.86
C ARG A 68 -14.13 -11.23 -27.03
N PHE A 69 -14.40 -10.75 -28.25
CA PHE A 69 -14.33 -11.58 -29.45
C PHE A 69 -12.91 -12.09 -29.72
N TYR A 70 -11.90 -11.24 -29.56
CA TYR A 70 -10.49 -11.60 -29.73
C TYR A 70 -10.04 -12.70 -28.75
N PHE A 71 -10.38 -12.60 -27.46
CA PHE A 71 -10.02 -13.62 -26.46
C PHE A 71 -10.69 -14.98 -26.78
N SER A 72 -11.99 -14.97 -27.13
CA SER A 72 -12.70 -16.21 -27.48
C SER A 72 -12.18 -16.86 -28.76
N ALA A 73 -11.85 -16.07 -29.78
CA ALA A 73 -11.23 -16.54 -31.00
C ALA A 73 -9.83 -17.11 -30.74
N LEU A 74 -8.97 -16.39 -30.01
CA LEU A 74 -7.62 -16.84 -29.66
C LEU A 74 -7.65 -18.20 -28.96
N THR A 75 -8.52 -18.37 -27.96
CA THR A 75 -8.60 -19.62 -27.20
C THR A 75 -9.04 -20.79 -28.08
N ARG A 76 -10.10 -20.62 -28.89
CA ARG A 76 -10.54 -21.64 -29.86
C ARG A 76 -9.43 -22.01 -30.85
N ASP A 77 -8.82 -21.00 -31.47
CA ASP A 77 -7.86 -21.21 -32.56
C ASP A 77 -6.57 -21.86 -32.03
N ILE A 78 -6.15 -21.52 -30.80
CA ILE A 78 -5.06 -22.21 -30.09
C ILE A 78 -5.44 -23.64 -29.72
N GLN A 79 -6.64 -23.89 -29.18
CA GLN A 79 -7.11 -25.24 -28.82
C GLN A 79 -7.17 -26.18 -30.04
N GLU A 80 -7.66 -25.70 -31.18
CA GLU A 80 -7.69 -26.45 -32.44
C GLU A 80 -6.27 -26.84 -32.91
N HIS A 81 -5.33 -25.90 -32.87
CA HIS A 81 -3.99 -26.08 -33.44
C HIS A 81 -2.95 -26.64 -32.43
N VAL A 82 -3.30 -26.81 -31.15
CA VAL A 82 -2.35 -27.10 -30.06
C VAL A 82 -1.46 -28.32 -30.34
N THR A 83 -2.07 -29.38 -30.87
CA THR A 83 -1.41 -30.66 -31.19
C THR A 83 -0.48 -30.52 -32.41
N GLN A 84 -0.91 -29.82 -33.46
CA GLN A 84 -0.12 -29.59 -34.68
C GLN A 84 1.09 -28.68 -34.41
N LEU A 85 0.93 -27.72 -33.50
CA LEU A 85 1.94 -26.77 -33.06
C LEU A 85 2.81 -27.32 -31.92
N GLN A 86 2.53 -28.53 -31.42
CA GLN A 86 3.26 -29.17 -30.32
C GLN A 86 3.44 -28.26 -29.10
N PHE A 87 2.40 -27.51 -28.76
CA PHE A 87 2.32 -26.86 -27.44
C PHE A 87 2.04 -27.93 -26.39
N LYS A 88 2.75 -27.85 -25.25
CA LYS A 88 2.56 -28.73 -24.10
C LYS A 88 1.89 -27.92 -23.00
N TYR A 89 0.79 -28.45 -22.47
CA TYR A 89 0.12 -27.90 -21.30
C TYR A 89 0.93 -28.20 -20.01
N PRO A 90 0.91 -27.31 -19.00
CA PRO A 90 0.40 -25.94 -19.07
C PRO A 90 1.38 -25.01 -19.80
N PHE A 91 0.86 -23.99 -20.48
CA PHE A 91 1.69 -22.94 -21.09
C PHE A 91 1.06 -21.55 -21.02
N VAL A 92 1.92 -20.53 -21.06
CA VAL A 92 1.54 -19.12 -21.03
C VAL A 92 1.88 -18.48 -22.38
N LEU A 93 0.91 -17.75 -22.92
CA LEU A 93 1.12 -16.78 -24.00
C LEU A 93 0.92 -15.38 -23.43
N GLN A 94 1.87 -14.49 -23.68
CA GLN A 94 1.76 -13.07 -23.34
C GLN A 94 1.70 -12.26 -24.63
N VAL A 95 0.83 -11.26 -24.67
CA VAL A 95 0.68 -10.37 -25.83
C VAL A 95 0.77 -8.94 -25.32
N THR A 96 1.63 -8.13 -25.94
CA THR A 96 1.72 -6.71 -25.68
C THR A 96 1.47 -5.95 -26.97
N ALA A 97 0.41 -5.16 -27.02
CA ALA A 97 -0.01 -4.41 -28.21
C ALA A 97 -0.20 -2.92 -27.86
N GLY A 98 0.23 -2.01 -28.72
CA GLY A 98 0.16 -0.59 -28.42
C GLY A 98 0.73 0.32 -29.49
N CYS A 99 0.93 1.57 -29.11
CA CYS A 99 1.47 2.62 -29.96
C CYS A 99 2.33 3.59 -29.14
N GLU A 100 3.41 4.06 -29.76
CA GLU A 100 4.33 5.05 -29.19
C GLU A 100 4.27 6.37 -29.98
N LEU A 101 4.32 7.48 -29.26
CA LEU A 101 4.48 8.84 -29.79
C LEU A 101 5.97 9.19 -29.82
N ASP A 102 6.57 9.20 -31.02
CA ASP A 102 7.90 9.75 -31.23
C ASP A 102 7.85 11.29 -31.35
N SER A 103 8.98 11.90 -31.00
CA SER A 103 9.36 13.31 -31.15
C SER A 103 9.12 13.97 -32.51
N ARG A 104 8.75 13.19 -33.54
CA ARG A 104 8.50 13.62 -34.93
C ARG A 104 7.03 13.56 -35.34
N GLU A 105 6.12 13.45 -34.37
CA GLU A 105 4.66 13.25 -34.55
C GLU A 105 4.26 11.93 -35.25
N SER A 106 5.23 11.16 -35.76
CA SER A 106 5.02 9.82 -36.28
C SER A 106 4.69 8.84 -35.14
N THR A 107 3.42 8.40 -35.12
CA THR A 107 2.96 7.36 -34.20
C THR A 107 3.40 5.99 -34.73
N LYS A 108 4.12 5.22 -33.91
CA LYS A 108 4.60 3.88 -34.31
C LYS A 108 3.85 2.81 -33.55
N GLY A 109 3.15 1.98 -34.30
CA GLY A 109 2.43 0.82 -33.80
C GLY A 109 3.32 -0.38 -33.53
N PHE A 110 2.96 -1.20 -32.52
CA PHE A 110 3.63 -2.47 -32.28
C PHE A 110 2.68 -3.53 -31.70
N LEU A 111 2.98 -4.80 -31.99
CA LEU A 111 2.43 -5.96 -31.29
C LEU A 111 3.56 -6.98 -31.13
N ARG A 112 3.75 -7.48 -29.91
CA ARG A 112 4.69 -8.57 -29.56
C ARG A 112 3.93 -9.69 -28.89
N VAL A 113 4.36 -10.92 -29.13
CA VAL A 113 3.87 -12.13 -28.47
C VAL A 113 5.07 -12.87 -27.91
N ALA A 114 5.00 -13.22 -26.63
CA ALA A 114 5.94 -14.08 -25.93
C ALA A 114 5.28 -15.41 -25.54
N TYR A 115 6.09 -16.46 -25.43
CA TYR A 115 5.67 -17.82 -25.09
C TYR A 115 6.59 -18.37 -23.99
N GLN A 116 6.02 -18.78 -22.85
CA GLN A 116 6.78 -19.19 -21.65
C GLN A 116 7.85 -18.15 -21.21
N GLY A 117 7.60 -16.85 -21.43
CA GLY A 117 8.52 -15.76 -21.08
C GLY A 117 9.56 -15.39 -22.14
N SER A 118 9.76 -16.19 -23.19
CA SER A 118 10.66 -15.87 -24.32
C SER A 118 9.91 -15.17 -25.46
N ASP A 119 10.59 -14.24 -26.15
CA ASP A 119 10.08 -13.60 -27.37
C ASP A 119 9.74 -14.65 -28.45
N PHE A 120 8.54 -14.59 -29.00
CA PHE A 120 8.00 -15.67 -29.84
C PHE A 120 7.65 -15.19 -31.26
N LEU A 121 6.90 -14.10 -31.41
CA LEU A 121 6.64 -13.46 -32.70
C LEU A 121 6.19 -12.00 -32.53
N SER A 122 6.33 -11.19 -33.58
CA SER A 122 6.01 -9.76 -33.55
C SER A 122 5.39 -9.28 -34.86
N LEU A 123 4.65 -8.17 -34.80
CA LEU A 123 4.14 -7.47 -35.96
C LEU A 123 5.10 -6.33 -36.33
N GLN A 124 5.72 -6.43 -37.50
CA GLN A 124 6.66 -5.43 -38.04
C GLN A 124 6.20 -5.03 -39.43
N ASN A 125 6.05 -3.72 -39.71
CA ASN A 125 5.56 -3.19 -40.99
C ASN A 125 4.30 -3.93 -41.50
N MET A 126 3.30 -4.09 -40.62
CA MET A 126 2.05 -4.84 -40.86
C MET A 126 2.23 -6.28 -41.34
N SER A 127 3.36 -6.91 -41.01
CA SER A 127 3.71 -8.29 -41.36
C SER A 127 4.15 -9.06 -40.12
N TRP A 128 3.71 -10.32 -39.99
CA TRP A 128 4.06 -11.17 -38.85
C TRP A 128 5.43 -11.81 -39.04
N VAL A 129 6.34 -11.51 -38.11
CA VAL A 129 7.74 -11.94 -38.09
C VAL A 129 7.99 -12.85 -36.88
N PRO A 130 8.47 -14.09 -37.05
CA PRO A 130 8.81 -14.96 -35.93
C PRO A 130 10.08 -14.46 -35.23
N ALA A 131 10.14 -14.61 -33.91
CA ALA A 131 11.38 -14.38 -33.16
C ALA A 131 12.37 -15.53 -33.42
N PRO A 132 13.70 -15.29 -33.37
CA PRO A 132 14.70 -16.35 -33.56
C PRO A 132 14.53 -17.53 -32.59
N GLU A 133 14.20 -17.24 -31.32
CA GLU A 133 14.00 -18.23 -30.26
C GLU A 133 12.74 -19.09 -30.48
N GLY A 134 11.67 -18.51 -31.05
CA GLY A 134 10.42 -19.22 -31.35
C GLY A 134 10.53 -20.28 -32.46
N GLY A 135 11.60 -20.22 -33.26
CA GLY A 135 12.01 -21.24 -34.23
C GLY A 135 10.90 -21.70 -35.19
N ARG A 136 10.92 -23.01 -35.53
CA ARG A 136 9.95 -23.62 -36.46
C ARG A 136 8.49 -23.55 -35.96
N LYS A 137 8.24 -23.31 -34.67
CA LYS A 137 6.88 -23.18 -34.13
C LYS A 137 6.31 -21.79 -34.42
N ALA A 138 7.06 -20.73 -34.11
CA ALA A 138 6.67 -19.37 -34.44
C ALA A 138 6.48 -19.17 -35.95
N GLN A 139 7.38 -19.73 -36.77
CA GLN A 139 7.25 -19.65 -38.24
C GLN A 139 5.92 -20.22 -38.75
N ARG A 140 5.54 -21.44 -38.30
CA ARG A 140 4.23 -22.05 -38.65
C ARG A 140 3.04 -21.17 -38.26
N ILE A 141 3.12 -20.47 -37.13
CA ILE A 141 2.05 -19.59 -36.64
C ILE A 141 1.99 -18.31 -37.47
N CYS A 142 3.12 -17.70 -37.83
CA CYS A 142 3.13 -16.60 -38.78
C CYS A 142 2.51 -17.00 -40.14
N ASP A 143 2.77 -18.23 -40.62
CA ASP A 143 2.21 -18.75 -41.88
C ASP A 143 0.76 -19.29 -41.77
N LEU A 144 0.23 -19.40 -40.55
CA LEU A 144 -1.21 -19.52 -40.27
C LEU A 144 -1.86 -18.13 -40.33
N ILE A 145 -1.39 -17.17 -39.52
CA ILE A 145 -2.01 -15.84 -39.39
C ILE A 145 -1.99 -15.07 -40.73
N LYS A 146 -0.94 -15.21 -41.55
CA LYS A 146 -0.85 -14.64 -42.91
C LYS A 146 -2.00 -15.04 -43.86
N ARG A 147 -2.76 -16.10 -43.57
CA ARG A 147 -3.91 -16.52 -44.39
C ARG A 147 -5.22 -15.81 -44.03
N TYR A 148 -5.23 -14.95 -43.01
CA TYR A 148 -6.42 -14.26 -42.52
C TYR A 148 -6.24 -12.73 -42.62
N ASP A 149 -6.33 -12.18 -43.83
CA ASP A 149 -6.13 -10.73 -44.08
C ASP A 149 -7.03 -9.81 -43.22
N GLY A 150 -8.25 -10.25 -42.88
CA GLY A 150 -9.13 -9.51 -41.97
C GLY A 150 -8.54 -9.28 -40.57
N ILE A 151 -7.70 -10.19 -40.05
CA ILE A 151 -6.99 -10.00 -38.78
C ILE A 151 -5.95 -8.88 -38.96
N LYS A 152 -5.20 -8.90 -40.07
CA LYS A 152 -4.20 -7.87 -40.38
C LYS A 152 -4.81 -6.48 -40.53
N GLU A 153 -5.99 -6.36 -41.17
CA GLU A 153 -6.70 -5.09 -41.28
C GLU A 153 -7.21 -4.59 -39.92
N THR A 154 -7.87 -5.45 -39.14
CA THR A 154 -8.42 -5.08 -37.81
C THR A 154 -7.30 -4.68 -36.84
N VAL A 155 -6.23 -5.48 -36.73
CA VAL A 155 -5.06 -5.14 -35.91
C VAL A 155 -4.39 -3.85 -36.42
N GLY A 156 -4.33 -3.63 -37.74
CA GLY A 156 -3.81 -2.40 -38.33
C GLY A 156 -4.62 -1.16 -37.97
N LYS A 157 -5.96 -1.23 -37.96
CA LYS A 157 -6.85 -0.14 -37.53
C LYS A 157 -6.73 0.15 -36.04
N LEU A 158 -6.69 -0.89 -35.20
CA LEU A 158 -6.52 -0.76 -33.75
C LEU A 158 -5.21 -0.06 -33.41
N ILE A 159 -4.10 -0.51 -34.00
CA ILE A 159 -2.76 -0.09 -33.61
C ILE A 159 -2.33 1.25 -34.25
N ASN A 160 -2.70 1.53 -35.50
CA ASN A 160 -2.19 2.71 -36.23
C ASN A 160 -3.21 3.87 -36.35
N ASN A 161 -4.45 3.70 -35.90
CA ASN A 161 -5.47 4.75 -35.93
C ASN A 161 -6.14 4.91 -34.56
N ILE A 162 -6.75 3.84 -34.03
CA ILE A 162 -7.51 3.92 -32.78
C ILE A 162 -6.59 4.18 -31.58
N CYS A 163 -5.48 3.44 -31.44
CA CYS A 163 -4.53 3.60 -30.35
C CYS A 163 -3.91 5.01 -30.28
N PRO A 164 -3.39 5.60 -31.37
CA PRO A 164 -2.92 6.99 -31.35
C PRO A 164 -3.96 8.00 -30.88
N ARG A 165 -5.21 7.87 -31.36
CA ARG A 165 -6.32 8.75 -30.95
C ARG A 165 -6.67 8.55 -29.47
N PHE A 166 -6.63 7.31 -28.98
CA PHE A 166 -6.87 6.98 -27.57
C PHE A 166 -5.78 7.55 -26.67
N LEU A 167 -4.50 7.37 -27.03
CA LEU A 167 -3.34 7.89 -26.34
C LEU A 167 -3.36 9.43 -26.25
N TRP A 168 -3.73 10.13 -27.33
CA TRP A 168 -3.94 11.58 -27.29
C TRP A 168 -5.11 11.98 -26.36
N GLY A 169 -6.23 11.26 -26.40
CA GLY A 169 -7.37 11.48 -25.49
C GLY A 169 -7.02 11.25 -24.02
N LEU A 170 -6.22 10.23 -23.71
CA LEU A 170 -5.68 9.97 -22.36
C LEU A 170 -4.75 11.10 -21.89
N LEU A 171 -3.90 11.62 -22.78
CA LEU A 171 -2.93 12.67 -22.44
C LEU A 171 -3.59 14.01 -22.14
N ASP A 172 -4.68 14.38 -22.82
CA ASP A 172 -5.38 15.65 -22.58
C ASP A 172 -6.41 15.53 -21.44
N ALA A 173 -7.21 14.45 -21.37
CA ALA A 173 -8.11 14.21 -20.24
C ALA A 173 -7.35 13.99 -18.92
N GLY A 174 -6.24 13.25 -18.96
CA GLY A 174 -5.37 12.98 -17.81
C GLY A 174 -4.39 14.11 -17.50
N LYS A 175 -4.34 15.19 -18.29
CA LYS A 175 -3.32 16.24 -18.27
C LYS A 175 -3.02 16.80 -16.88
N LEU A 176 -4.04 17.15 -16.10
CA LEU A 176 -3.87 17.67 -14.73
C LEU A 176 -3.27 16.63 -13.78
N TYR A 177 -3.66 15.36 -13.92
CA TYR A 177 -3.10 14.26 -13.11
C TYR A 177 -1.65 13.95 -13.53
N LEU A 178 -1.38 13.90 -14.84
CA LEU A 178 -0.08 13.53 -15.41
C LEU A 178 0.97 14.64 -15.27
N GLN A 179 0.56 15.92 -15.27
CA GLN A 179 1.42 17.09 -15.10
C GLN A 179 1.48 17.60 -13.65
N ARG A 180 0.85 16.91 -12.69
CA ARG A 180 1.02 17.22 -11.25
C ARG A 180 2.50 17.20 -10.90
N GLN A 181 2.90 18.04 -9.95
CA GLN A 181 4.24 17.99 -9.37
C GLN A 181 4.11 17.97 -7.84
N VAL A 182 4.68 16.95 -7.21
CA VAL A 182 4.66 16.80 -5.75
C VAL A 182 6.10 16.87 -5.24
N LYS A 183 6.34 17.71 -4.22
CA LYS A 183 7.69 18.01 -3.72
C LYS A 183 8.22 16.87 -2.86
N PRO A 184 9.44 16.33 -3.14
CA PRO A 184 10.04 15.27 -2.32
C PRO A 184 10.19 15.71 -0.87
N LYS A 185 9.76 14.85 0.06
CA LYS A 185 10.23 14.87 1.45
C LYS A 185 11.45 13.96 1.53
N ALA A 186 12.54 14.43 2.13
CA ALA A 186 13.79 13.69 2.23
C ALA A 186 14.36 13.75 3.65
N TRP A 187 14.93 12.64 4.12
CA TRP A 187 15.53 12.50 5.45
C TRP A 187 16.73 11.55 5.43
N LEU A 188 17.55 11.61 6.48
CA LEU A 188 18.73 10.75 6.65
C LEU A 188 18.49 9.79 7.82
N SER A 189 18.94 8.55 7.66
CA SER A 189 19.07 7.56 8.73
C SER A 189 20.44 6.87 8.65
N SER A 190 20.77 6.04 9.64
CA SER A 190 21.92 5.14 9.51
C SER A 190 21.73 3.83 10.26
N SER A 191 22.26 2.75 9.70
CA SER A 191 22.34 1.45 10.37
C SER A 191 23.80 1.12 10.72
N PRO A 192 24.12 0.79 11.98
CA PRO A 192 25.45 0.35 12.38
C PRO A 192 25.67 -1.12 11.96
N THR A 193 26.64 -1.38 11.08
CA THR A 193 27.01 -2.75 10.72
C THR A 193 27.74 -3.44 11.88
N LEU A 194 27.09 -4.45 12.45
CA LEU A 194 27.46 -5.10 13.71
C LEU A 194 28.90 -5.66 13.67
N GLY A 195 29.81 -5.05 14.43
CA GLY A 195 31.21 -5.49 14.57
C GLY A 195 32.22 -4.83 13.61
N SER A 196 31.84 -3.79 12.85
CA SER A 196 32.72 -3.06 11.94
C SER A 196 32.95 -1.59 12.37
N VAL A 197 33.97 -0.94 11.80
CA VAL A 197 34.21 0.52 11.93
C VAL A 197 33.29 1.34 11.00
N GLN A 198 32.54 0.64 10.15
CA GLN A 198 31.71 1.18 9.08
C GLN A 198 30.28 1.47 9.54
N GLN A 199 29.69 2.48 8.92
CA GLN A 199 28.34 2.94 9.15
C GLN A 199 27.61 3.04 7.81
N LEU A 200 26.44 2.43 7.73
CA LEU A 200 25.59 2.50 6.55
C LEU A 200 24.72 3.76 6.64
N LEU A 201 25.03 4.78 5.85
CA LEU A 201 24.23 6.00 5.74
C LEU A 201 23.14 5.81 4.68
N ILE A 202 21.90 6.18 5.00
CA ILE A 202 20.76 6.03 4.10
C ILE A 202 20.08 7.39 3.92
N CYS A 203 19.95 7.83 2.68
CA CYS A 203 19.15 8.98 2.29
C CYS A 203 17.82 8.48 1.73
N HIS A 204 16.73 8.77 2.44
CA HIS A 204 15.37 8.41 2.06
C HIS A 204 14.71 9.61 1.37
N VAL A 205 13.95 9.35 0.31
CA VAL A 205 13.22 10.38 -0.45
C VAL A 205 11.85 9.83 -0.83
N SER A 206 10.76 10.44 -0.38
CA SER A 206 9.39 9.98 -0.63
C SER A 206 8.44 11.12 -0.98
N GLY A 207 7.22 10.78 -1.41
CA GLY A 207 6.17 11.75 -1.72
C GLY A 207 6.40 12.55 -3.00
N PHE A 208 7.29 12.12 -3.90
CA PHE A 208 7.61 12.87 -5.12
C PHE A 208 6.88 12.34 -6.35
N TYR A 209 6.59 13.23 -7.29
CA TYR A 209 6.08 12.90 -8.62
C TYR A 209 6.44 14.04 -9.58
N PRO A 210 6.94 13.78 -10.81
CA PRO A 210 7.01 12.48 -11.51
C PRO A 210 8.15 11.54 -11.07
N LYS A 211 8.19 10.32 -11.64
CA LYS A 211 9.18 9.26 -11.33
C LYS A 211 10.67 9.67 -11.47
N PRO A 212 11.09 10.53 -12.43
CA PRO A 212 12.51 10.88 -12.59
C PRO A 212 13.05 11.79 -11.46
N ILE A 213 13.90 11.22 -10.60
CA ILE A 213 14.59 11.95 -9.52
C ILE A 213 16.09 11.65 -9.50
N TRP A 214 16.90 12.67 -9.21
CA TRP A 214 18.33 12.53 -8.95
C TRP A 214 18.58 12.70 -7.45
N VAL A 215 19.31 11.74 -6.88
CA VAL A 215 19.64 11.65 -5.45
C VAL A 215 21.07 11.13 -5.33
N MET A 216 21.91 11.79 -4.55
CA MET A 216 23.34 11.46 -4.46
C MET A 216 23.90 11.80 -3.07
N TRP A 217 24.83 10.97 -2.57
CA TRP A 217 25.72 11.36 -1.49
C TRP A 217 26.93 12.14 -2.03
N MET A 218 27.27 13.22 -1.33
CA MET A 218 28.22 14.23 -1.76
C MET A 218 29.22 14.54 -0.63
N ARG A 219 30.48 14.80 -0.98
CA ARG A 219 31.49 15.40 -0.09
C ARG A 219 31.83 16.79 -0.65
N GLY A 220 31.28 17.84 -0.04
CA GLY A 220 31.19 19.16 -0.68
C GLY A 220 30.38 19.09 -1.98
N ASP A 221 30.98 19.47 -3.10
CA ASP A 221 30.39 19.39 -4.45
C ASP A 221 30.80 18.12 -5.23
N GLN A 222 31.58 17.19 -4.66
CA GLN A 222 31.97 15.95 -5.33
C GLN A 222 30.96 14.81 -5.06
N GLU A 223 30.52 14.13 -6.12
CA GLU A 223 29.66 12.93 -6.04
C GLU A 223 30.45 11.72 -5.53
N LEU A 224 29.87 10.95 -4.60
CA LEU A 224 30.53 9.75 -4.06
C LEU A 224 30.20 8.49 -4.87
N LEU A 225 31.22 7.92 -5.51
CA LEU A 225 31.10 6.73 -6.37
C LEU A 225 30.62 5.46 -5.65
N GLY A 226 30.77 5.38 -4.32
CA GLY A 226 30.27 4.27 -3.49
C GLY A 226 28.77 4.32 -3.19
N THR A 227 28.02 5.23 -3.82
CA THR A 227 26.57 5.42 -3.60
C THR A 227 25.77 4.31 -4.29
N HIS A 228 25.25 3.35 -3.52
CA HIS A 228 24.25 2.39 -4.01
C HIS A 228 22.90 3.11 -4.16
N ARG A 229 22.25 2.95 -5.32
CA ARG A 229 20.95 3.57 -5.61
C ARG A 229 19.93 2.49 -5.88
N ASP A 230 19.03 2.27 -4.94
CA ASP A 230 17.96 1.30 -5.08
C ASP A 230 16.94 1.81 -6.12
N ASP A 231 16.05 0.94 -6.59
CA ASP A 231 15.02 1.29 -7.56
C ASP A 231 13.98 2.27 -7.01
N VAL A 232 13.22 2.90 -7.92
CA VAL A 232 12.16 3.86 -7.57
C VAL A 232 10.84 3.12 -7.42
N LEU A 233 10.39 2.97 -6.18
CA LEU A 233 9.22 2.20 -5.77
C LEU A 233 7.95 3.07 -5.74
N PRO A 234 6.76 2.52 -6.08
CA PRO A 234 5.50 3.25 -6.01
C PRO A 234 4.96 3.34 -4.57
N ASN A 235 4.39 4.49 -4.20
CA ASN A 235 3.59 4.66 -2.99
C ASN A 235 2.09 4.46 -3.30
N ALA A 236 1.30 4.06 -2.29
CA ALA A 236 -0.14 3.84 -2.42
C ALA A 236 -0.95 5.11 -2.78
N ASP A 237 -0.40 6.31 -2.57
CA ASP A 237 -0.98 7.60 -2.99
C ASP A 237 -0.67 7.98 -4.45
N GLY A 238 0.03 7.12 -5.19
CA GLY A 238 0.47 7.39 -6.56
C GLY A 238 1.64 8.39 -6.64
N THR A 239 2.38 8.61 -5.56
CA THR A 239 3.73 9.21 -5.58
C THR A 239 4.80 8.11 -5.63
N TRP A 240 6.07 8.50 -5.56
CA TRP A 240 7.21 7.59 -5.61
C TRP A 240 8.08 7.71 -4.35
N TYR A 241 8.78 6.63 -4.06
CA TYR A 241 9.79 6.49 -3.00
C TYR A 241 11.12 6.02 -3.59
N ARG A 242 12.23 6.48 -3.01
CA ARG A 242 13.58 6.00 -3.27
C ARG A 242 14.43 6.08 -2.01
N ARG A 243 15.29 5.08 -1.82
CA ARG A 243 16.38 5.08 -0.83
C ARG A 243 17.73 5.02 -1.55
N VAL A 244 18.72 5.72 -1.00
CA VAL A 244 20.08 5.83 -1.56
C VAL A 244 21.09 5.66 -0.44
N ILE A 245 21.93 4.63 -0.57
CA ILE A 245 22.75 4.08 0.51
C ILE A 245 24.23 4.38 0.22
N LEU A 246 24.98 4.74 1.26
CA LEU A 246 26.43 4.85 1.23
C LEU A 246 27.01 4.07 2.41
N ASN A 247 27.96 3.18 2.16
CA ASN A 247 28.79 2.60 3.22
C ASN A 247 30.05 3.46 3.39
N VAL A 248 30.35 3.89 4.61
CA VAL A 248 31.52 4.75 4.92
C VAL A 248 32.04 4.45 6.34
N ASP A 249 33.35 4.57 6.57
CA ASP A 249 33.89 4.50 7.93
C ASP A 249 33.38 5.66 8.77
N THR A 250 33.05 5.39 10.05
CA THR A 250 32.42 6.37 10.97
C THR A 250 33.14 7.71 11.07
N LYS A 251 34.47 7.72 10.95
CA LYS A 251 35.32 8.93 10.98
C LYS A 251 35.29 9.76 9.69
N GLU A 252 34.81 9.17 8.59
CA GLU A 252 34.72 9.79 7.26
C GLU A 252 33.31 10.25 6.91
N ALA A 253 32.33 10.03 7.80
CA ALA A 253 30.95 10.46 7.62
C ALA A 253 30.73 11.96 7.82
N GLU A 254 31.59 12.65 8.61
CA GLU A 254 31.46 14.09 8.85
C GLU A 254 31.63 14.92 7.57
N GLY A 255 30.80 15.96 7.41
CA GLY A 255 30.83 16.85 6.25
C GLY A 255 30.25 16.25 4.96
N LEU A 256 29.72 15.03 5.01
CA LEU A 256 28.93 14.47 3.91
C LEU A 256 27.55 15.13 3.82
N SER A 257 26.93 15.09 2.65
CA SER A 257 25.54 15.49 2.47
C SER A 257 24.81 14.64 1.43
N CYS A 258 23.52 14.42 1.61
CA CYS A 258 22.66 13.96 0.52
C CYS A 258 22.10 15.18 -0.23
N GLN A 259 22.24 15.20 -1.56
CA GLN A 259 21.59 16.20 -2.42
C GLN A 259 20.48 15.54 -3.25
N VAL A 260 19.31 16.18 -3.28
CA VAL A 260 18.14 15.76 -4.07
C VAL A 260 17.80 16.84 -5.10
N ARG A 261 17.61 16.44 -6.35
CA ARG A 261 17.14 17.29 -7.46
C ARG A 261 15.95 16.64 -8.14
N HIS A 262 14.87 17.40 -8.28
CA HIS A 262 13.58 16.94 -8.81
C HIS A 262 12.87 18.12 -9.51
N SER A 263 12.05 17.89 -10.53
CA SER A 263 11.48 18.98 -11.34
C SER A 263 10.57 19.91 -10.54
N SER A 264 9.88 19.39 -9.53
CA SER A 264 9.00 20.14 -8.63
C SER A 264 9.73 21.14 -7.71
N LEU A 265 11.06 21.17 -7.73
CA LEU A 265 11.87 22.06 -6.90
C LEU A 265 12.27 23.35 -7.65
N GLU A 266 11.83 23.52 -8.91
CA GLU A 266 11.96 24.78 -9.66
C GLU A 266 13.43 25.28 -9.78
N GLY A 267 14.38 24.34 -9.82
CA GLY A 267 15.82 24.61 -9.87
C GLY A 267 16.53 24.59 -8.51
N GLN A 268 15.77 24.60 -7.40
CA GLN A 268 16.31 24.37 -6.06
C GLN A 268 16.76 22.91 -5.87
N LYS A 269 17.66 22.69 -4.90
CA LYS A 269 18.06 21.35 -4.44
C LYS A 269 17.85 21.23 -2.94
N ILE A 270 17.31 20.09 -2.49
CA ILE A 270 17.32 19.77 -1.04
C ILE A 270 18.74 19.27 -0.72
N ILE A 271 19.33 19.79 0.36
CA ILE A 271 20.65 19.37 0.85
C ILE A 271 20.50 18.97 2.32
N LEU A 272 20.85 17.73 2.64
CA LEU A 272 20.80 17.19 3.99
C LEU A 272 22.24 16.90 4.44
N TYR A 273 22.77 17.66 5.40
CA TYR A 273 24.14 17.48 5.89
C TYR A 273 24.20 16.44 7.01
N TRP A 274 25.20 15.57 6.97
CA TRP A 274 25.46 14.60 8.03
C TRP A 274 26.26 15.25 9.18
N GLY A 275 25.76 15.10 10.41
CA GLY A 275 26.42 15.55 11.64
C GLY A 275 26.43 17.06 11.93
N HIS A 276 25.94 17.92 11.02
CA HIS A 276 26.18 19.37 11.11
C HIS A 276 25.08 20.14 11.88
N HIS A 277 25.09 20.04 13.22
CA HIS A 277 24.25 20.88 14.08
C HIS A 277 24.57 22.37 13.92
N SER A 278 23.56 23.18 13.59
CA SER A 278 23.75 24.60 13.25
C SER A 278 23.91 25.49 14.49
N SER A 279 25.06 26.17 14.56
CA SER A 279 25.51 27.07 15.65
C SER A 279 24.51 28.18 16.06
N MET A 280 23.53 28.51 15.21
CA MET A 280 22.59 29.62 15.38
C MET A 280 21.73 29.53 16.66
N SER A 281 21.49 28.34 17.20
CA SER A 281 20.74 28.20 18.46
C SER A 281 21.53 28.75 19.67
N LEU A 282 22.86 28.60 19.68
CA LEU A 282 23.69 28.94 20.83
C LEU A 282 23.90 30.46 20.94
N THR A 283 24.12 31.13 19.79
CA THR A 283 24.29 32.58 19.73
C THR A 283 23.01 33.32 20.12
N LEU A 284 21.85 32.85 19.68
CA LEU A 284 20.55 33.41 20.07
C LEU A 284 20.30 33.28 21.58
N LEU A 285 20.64 32.12 22.18
CA LEU A 285 20.48 31.89 23.61
C LEU A 285 21.34 32.85 24.45
N VAL A 286 22.59 33.09 24.05
CA VAL A 286 23.50 34.04 24.72
C VAL A 286 22.96 35.48 24.65
N VAL A 287 22.43 35.90 23.51
CA VAL A 287 21.79 37.23 23.35
C VAL A 287 20.57 37.38 24.25
N ILE A 288 19.71 36.35 24.34
CA ILE A 288 18.54 36.36 25.23
C ILE A 288 18.97 36.46 26.70
N ILE A 289 19.98 35.72 27.14
CA ILE A 289 20.49 35.77 28.52
C ILE A 289 21.01 37.18 28.86
N LEU A 290 21.77 37.81 27.96
CA LEU A 290 22.27 39.18 28.12
C LEU A 290 21.14 40.22 28.23
N LEU A 291 20.05 40.07 27.47
CA LEU A 291 18.90 40.97 27.52
C LEU A 291 17.99 40.74 28.73
N MET A 292 17.92 39.51 29.26
CA MET A 292 17.06 39.16 30.39
C MET A 292 17.68 39.47 31.77
N LEU A 293 19.01 39.44 31.88
CA LEU A 293 19.72 39.73 33.14
C LEU A 293 19.34 41.08 33.79
N PRO A 294 19.27 42.22 33.07
CA PRO A 294 18.82 43.50 33.63
C PRO A 294 17.36 43.48 34.11
N VAL A 295 16.48 42.78 33.38
CA VAL A 295 15.04 42.69 33.70
C VAL A 295 14.83 41.87 34.99
N VAL A 296 15.52 40.75 35.13
CA VAL A 296 15.49 39.92 36.34
C VAL A 296 16.04 40.71 37.55
N PHE A 297 17.12 41.47 37.38
CA PHE A 297 17.68 42.31 38.44
C PHE A 297 16.70 43.39 38.92
N ALA A 298 16.01 44.07 38.00
CA ALA A 298 14.97 45.06 38.31
C ALA A 298 13.76 44.43 39.03
N LEU A 299 13.33 43.23 38.61
CA LEU A 299 12.23 42.50 39.26
C LEU A 299 12.62 41.98 40.66
N TRP A 300 13.88 41.62 40.88
CA TRP A 300 14.39 41.18 42.19
C TRP A 300 14.36 42.31 43.23
N PHE A 301 14.77 43.53 42.83
CA PHE A 301 14.66 44.72 43.67
C PHE A 301 13.20 45.06 44.03
N LYS A 302 12.24 44.79 43.12
CA LYS A 302 10.80 45.05 43.35
C LYS A 302 10.13 44.04 44.30
N LYS A 303 10.77 42.92 44.65
CA LYS A 303 10.15 41.80 45.40
C LYS A 303 10.54 41.66 46.88
N ARG A 304 11.18 42.67 47.48
CA ARG A 304 11.49 42.68 48.93
C ARG A 304 10.44 43.44 49.76
N CYS A 305 9.21 42.96 49.77
CA CYS A 305 8.23 43.22 50.84
C CYS A 305 7.35 41.99 51.13
N GLU A 306 7.10 41.76 52.42
CA GLU A 306 5.94 41.06 53.00
C GLU A 306 5.70 39.55 52.72
N MET A 307 6.39 38.73 53.53
CA MET A 307 5.84 37.70 54.45
C MET A 307 4.97 36.50 53.98
N LEU A 308 5.34 35.32 54.50
CA LEU A 308 4.56 34.06 54.66
C LEU A 308 3.99 33.97 56.13
N PRO A 309 3.29 32.92 56.66
CA PRO A 309 3.24 31.49 56.24
C PRO A 309 1.92 30.63 56.45
N LEU A 310 1.97 29.39 55.92
CA LEU A 310 1.42 28.07 56.38
C LEU A 310 -0.08 27.75 56.67
N SER A 311 -0.57 26.67 56.02
CA SER A 311 -1.25 25.42 56.52
C SER A 311 -2.32 24.91 55.50
N LEU A 312 -2.48 23.65 55.05
CA LEU A 312 -2.55 22.29 55.66
C LEU A 312 -3.78 22.11 56.61
N LEU A 313 -4.72 21.16 56.50
CA LEU A 313 -4.95 19.89 55.74
C LEU A 313 -6.51 19.70 55.54
N LEU A 314 -7.14 18.65 54.96
CA LEU A 314 -6.79 17.28 54.51
C LEU A 314 -7.52 17.02 53.13
N LEU A 315 -8.27 15.97 52.72
CA LEU A 315 -8.80 14.66 53.21
C LEU A 315 -8.92 13.69 51.99
N ALA A 316 -9.02 12.36 52.17
CA ALA A 316 -8.93 11.38 51.08
C ALA A 316 -9.89 10.17 51.20
N ALA A 317 -10.36 9.67 50.05
CA ALA A 317 -10.89 8.33 49.80
C ALA A 317 -10.66 8.00 48.31
N HIS A 318 -9.96 6.95 47.86
CA HIS A 318 -10.03 5.50 48.15
C HIS A 318 -11.26 4.80 47.57
N PHE A 319 -11.18 4.39 46.30
CA PHE A 319 -11.40 3.02 45.76
C PHE A 319 -10.72 3.03 44.35
N ALA A 320 -9.84 2.11 43.93
CA ALA A 320 -9.85 0.64 43.95
C ALA A 320 -10.56 -0.02 42.74
N ALA A 321 -10.17 0.40 41.53
CA ALA A 321 -10.13 -0.44 40.33
C ALA A 321 -9.06 0.15 39.38
N GLY A 322 -8.14 -0.60 38.78
CA GLY A 322 -7.92 -2.06 38.88
C GLY A 322 -7.82 -2.75 37.53
N ASP A 323 -8.40 -2.14 36.50
CA ASP A 323 -8.34 -2.64 35.14
C ASP A 323 -7.05 -2.14 34.46
N SER A 324 -6.09 -3.04 34.34
CA SER A 324 -5.17 -3.00 33.22
C SER A 324 -5.96 -3.37 31.97
N GLU A 325 -6.30 -2.39 31.12
CA GLU A 325 -6.60 -2.74 29.72
C GLU A 325 -5.34 -3.38 29.15
N ASP A 326 -5.42 -4.69 28.88
CA ASP A 326 -4.26 -5.49 28.55
C ASP A 326 -3.51 -4.91 27.33
N ALA A 327 -2.18 -4.85 27.44
CA ALA A 327 -1.30 -4.57 26.31
C ALA A 327 -1.34 -5.76 25.34
N ALA A 328 -2.44 -5.85 24.59
CA ALA A 328 -2.96 -6.98 23.82
C ALA A 328 -2.02 -8.19 23.72
N GLN A 329 -2.07 -9.04 24.75
CA GLN A 329 -1.24 -10.25 24.84
C GLN A 329 -1.66 -11.20 23.69
N GLY A 330 -0.87 -11.23 22.62
CA GLY A 330 -1.29 -11.70 21.29
C GLY A 330 -2.01 -13.05 21.29
N GLN A 331 -3.31 -13.02 20.98
CA GLN A 331 -4.06 -14.22 20.59
C GLN A 331 -3.70 -14.53 19.13
N THR A 332 -2.86 -15.54 18.91
CA THR A 332 -2.60 -16.00 17.54
C THR A 332 -3.69 -16.95 17.07
N ILE A 333 -4.28 -16.65 15.92
CA ILE A 333 -5.40 -17.38 15.32
C ILE A 333 -4.97 -17.95 13.96
N PHE A 334 -5.00 -19.28 13.80
CA PHE A 334 -5.08 -19.87 12.47
C PHE A 334 -6.54 -19.87 12.02
N ARG A 335 -6.81 -19.31 10.85
CA ARG A 335 -8.15 -19.24 10.27
C ARG A 335 -8.15 -19.61 8.79
N LEU A 336 -9.05 -20.50 8.44
CA LEU A 336 -9.52 -20.69 7.08
C LEU A 336 -10.67 -19.70 6.83
N ILE A 337 -10.67 -19.11 5.64
CA ILE A 337 -11.73 -18.24 5.12
C ILE A 337 -12.22 -18.86 3.82
N GLN A 338 -13.54 -18.94 3.67
CA GLN A 338 -14.24 -19.41 2.47
C GLN A 338 -15.12 -18.28 1.94
N ILE A 339 -15.16 -18.12 0.62
CA ILE A 339 -16.17 -17.33 -0.08
C ILE A 339 -16.69 -18.18 -1.24
N SER A 340 -17.98 -18.51 -1.19
CA SER A 340 -18.69 -19.26 -2.24
C SER A 340 -19.72 -18.35 -2.88
N THR A 341 -19.41 -17.82 -4.06
CA THR A 341 -20.26 -16.89 -4.81
C THR A 341 -21.20 -17.68 -5.73
N PHE A 342 -22.50 -17.67 -5.43
CA PHE A 342 -23.56 -18.33 -6.19
C PHE A 342 -24.18 -17.31 -7.16
N ALA A 343 -23.71 -17.28 -8.40
CA ALA A 343 -24.18 -16.29 -9.39
C ALA A 343 -25.54 -16.69 -10.02
N ASN A 344 -25.78 -17.99 -10.16
CA ASN A 344 -27.04 -18.59 -10.65
C ASN A 344 -27.04 -20.09 -10.31
N SER A 345 -28.08 -20.81 -10.73
CA SER A 345 -28.25 -22.25 -10.43
C SER A 345 -27.21 -23.19 -11.04
N SER A 346 -26.40 -22.77 -12.01
CA SER A 346 -25.34 -23.60 -12.60
C SER A 346 -23.92 -23.05 -12.44
N PHE A 347 -23.74 -21.79 -12.00
CA PHE A 347 -22.43 -21.18 -11.77
C PHE A 347 -22.21 -20.80 -10.31
N VAL A 348 -21.24 -21.47 -9.69
CA VAL A 348 -20.80 -21.23 -8.31
C VAL A 348 -19.28 -21.17 -8.29
N GLN A 349 -18.71 -20.07 -7.78
CA GLN A 349 -17.28 -19.89 -7.63
C GLN A 349 -16.87 -20.10 -6.17
N ASN A 350 -16.06 -21.11 -5.91
CA ASN A 350 -15.53 -21.43 -4.58
C ASN A 350 -14.11 -20.88 -4.43
N GLN A 351 -13.92 -19.97 -3.48
CA GLN A 351 -12.64 -19.40 -3.08
C GLN A 351 -12.33 -19.79 -1.63
N GLY A 352 -11.05 -20.01 -1.32
CA GLY A 352 -10.58 -20.37 0.02
C GLY A 352 -9.20 -19.80 0.28
N SER A 353 -8.92 -19.43 1.53
CA SER A 353 -7.59 -18.94 1.94
C SER A 353 -7.31 -19.28 3.41
N GLY A 354 -6.04 -19.46 3.75
CA GLY A 354 -5.58 -19.80 5.09
C GLY A 354 -4.62 -18.74 5.63
N TRP A 355 -4.89 -18.26 6.84
CA TRP A 355 -4.22 -17.12 7.46
C TRP A 355 -3.76 -17.47 8.87
N VAL A 356 -2.62 -16.91 9.27
CA VAL A 356 -2.21 -16.80 10.68
C VAL A 356 -2.27 -15.32 11.04
N ASP A 357 -3.18 -14.96 11.94
CA ASP A 357 -3.54 -13.58 12.26
C ASP A 357 -3.91 -12.79 10.98
N ASP A 358 -3.13 -11.76 10.64
CA ASP A 358 -3.28 -10.94 9.43
C ASP A 358 -2.46 -11.44 8.21
N LEU A 359 -1.66 -12.50 8.38
CA LEU A 359 -0.75 -12.99 7.35
C LEU A 359 -1.37 -14.17 6.59
N GLN A 360 -1.66 -13.97 5.29
CA GLN A 360 -2.06 -15.08 4.42
C GLN A 360 -0.86 -16.01 4.19
N ILE A 361 -1.07 -17.30 4.45
CA ILE A 361 -0.08 -18.36 4.30
C ILE A 361 -0.52 -19.46 3.33
N HIS A 362 -1.82 -19.56 3.03
CA HIS A 362 -2.38 -20.44 2.01
C HIS A 362 -3.41 -19.73 1.13
N ASP A 363 -3.48 -20.15 -0.12
CA ASP A 363 -4.56 -19.84 -1.07
C ASP A 363 -5.14 -21.15 -1.62
N TRP A 364 -6.40 -21.17 -2.07
CA TRP A 364 -7.07 -22.38 -2.56
C TRP A 364 -7.31 -22.33 -4.07
N ASP A 365 -6.66 -23.23 -4.80
CA ASP A 365 -6.93 -23.41 -6.22
C ASP A 365 -8.23 -24.20 -6.41
N GLY A 366 -9.31 -23.48 -6.71
CA GLY A 366 -10.65 -24.07 -6.91
C GLY A 366 -10.77 -25.00 -8.12
N ASP A 367 -9.92 -24.84 -9.15
CA ASP A 367 -9.95 -25.65 -10.37
C ASP A 367 -9.14 -26.94 -10.24
N LYS A 368 -8.03 -26.91 -9.49
CA LYS A 368 -7.24 -28.12 -9.14
C LYS A 368 -7.78 -28.83 -7.90
N GLY A 369 -8.45 -28.10 -7.01
CA GLY A 369 -8.85 -28.57 -5.68
C GLY A 369 -7.63 -28.89 -4.81
N THR A 370 -6.68 -27.95 -4.71
CA THR A 370 -5.39 -28.07 -3.99
C THR A 370 -5.00 -26.75 -3.32
N ALA A 371 -4.23 -26.81 -2.24
CA ALA A 371 -3.73 -25.64 -1.54
C ALA A 371 -2.41 -25.12 -2.13
N THR A 372 -2.33 -23.81 -2.35
CA THR A 372 -1.10 -23.09 -2.71
C THR A 372 -0.43 -22.57 -1.43
N PHE A 373 0.80 -23.02 -1.16
CA PHE A 373 1.58 -22.64 0.01
C PHE A 373 2.35 -21.35 -0.26
N LEU A 374 1.97 -20.24 0.39
CA LEU A 374 2.49 -18.90 0.08
C LEU A 374 3.82 -18.56 0.78
N LYS A 375 4.16 -19.25 1.86
CA LYS A 375 5.43 -19.12 2.60
C LYS A 375 6.13 -20.49 2.64
N PRO A 376 7.48 -20.55 2.66
CA PRO A 376 8.22 -21.82 2.74
C PRO A 376 7.86 -22.68 3.95
N TRP A 377 7.38 -22.06 5.03
CA TRP A 377 6.97 -22.70 6.28
C TRP A 377 5.46 -22.91 6.43
N SER A 378 4.63 -22.51 5.44
CA SER A 378 3.15 -22.61 5.51
C SER A 378 2.66 -24.03 5.84
N LYS A 379 3.38 -25.07 5.38
CA LYS A 379 3.10 -26.49 5.64
C LYS A 379 3.24 -26.89 7.11
N GLY A 380 3.88 -26.07 7.94
CA GLY A 380 4.16 -26.38 9.34
C GLY A 380 4.98 -27.66 9.49
N ASN A 381 4.54 -28.54 10.39
CA ASN A 381 5.16 -29.84 10.67
C ASN A 381 4.40 -31.05 10.06
N PHE A 382 3.47 -30.81 9.13
CA PHE A 382 2.67 -31.87 8.51
C PHE A 382 3.45 -32.57 7.39
N SER A 383 3.21 -33.86 7.19
CA SER A 383 3.70 -34.61 6.04
C SER A 383 2.89 -34.30 4.77
N ASP A 384 3.46 -34.60 3.59
CA ASP A 384 2.78 -34.46 2.30
C ASP A 384 1.50 -35.31 2.23
N THR A 385 1.50 -36.49 2.87
CA THR A 385 0.31 -37.35 2.95
C THR A 385 -0.82 -36.69 3.74
N GLU A 386 -0.52 -36.09 4.90
CA GLU A 386 -1.53 -35.37 5.70
C GLU A 386 -2.06 -34.12 4.99
N VAL A 387 -1.20 -33.46 4.19
CA VAL A 387 -1.63 -32.35 3.33
C VAL A 387 -2.61 -32.84 2.28
N THR A 388 -2.28 -33.89 1.51
CA THR A 388 -3.17 -34.43 0.47
C THR A 388 -4.48 -34.97 1.05
N GLU A 389 -4.47 -35.59 2.23
CA GLU A 389 -5.70 -35.99 2.94
C GLU A 389 -6.60 -34.78 3.25
N LEU A 390 -6.03 -33.65 3.67
CA LEU A 390 -6.78 -32.40 3.91
C LEU A 390 -7.29 -31.77 2.61
N GLU A 391 -6.50 -31.78 1.54
CA GLU A 391 -6.93 -31.28 0.23
C GLU A 391 -8.13 -32.05 -0.31
N GLU A 392 -8.14 -33.38 -0.25
CA GLU A 392 -9.29 -34.19 -0.66
C GLU A 392 -10.53 -33.94 0.22
N ILE A 393 -10.35 -33.77 1.54
CA ILE A 393 -11.45 -33.41 2.46
C ILE A 393 -12.05 -32.04 2.09
N ILE A 394 -11.22 -31.03 1.85
CA ILE A 394 -11.67 -29.68 1.48
C ILE A 394 -12.34 -29.69 0.09
N ARG A 395 -11.79 -30.44 -0.87
CA ARG A 395 -12.39 -30.62 -2.21
C ARG A 395 -13.75 -31.29 -2.15
N VAL A 396 -13.89 -32.38 -1.39
CA VAL A 396 -15.18 -33.08 -1.19
C VAL A 396 -16.17 -32.18 -0.46
N TYR A 397 -15.73 -31.42 0.54
CA TYR A 397 -16.56 -30.42 1.22
C TYR A 397 -17.10 -29.36 0.24
N PHE A 398 -16.26 -28.75 -0.60
CA PHE A 398 -16.69 -27.76 -1.59
C PHE A 398 -17.71 -28.34 -2.58
N ILE A 399 -17.49 -29.55 -3.08
CA ILE A 399 -18.44 -30.23 -3.98
C ILE A 399 -19.77 -30.52 -3.26
N GLY A 400 -19.73 -30.91 -1.99
CA GLY A 400 -20.92 -31.20 -1.18
C GLY A 400 -21.75 -29.95 -0.87
N VAL A 401 -21.13 -28.91 -0.34
CA VAL A 401 -21.83 -27.67 0.05
C VAL A 401 -22.41 -26.93 -1.16
N THR A 402 -21.71 -26.93 -2.30
CA THR A 402 -22.25 -26.36 -3.54
C THR A 402 -23.53 -27.08 -3.99
N ARG A 403 -23.58 -28.41 -3.94
CA ARG A 403 -24.77 -29.20 -4.34
C ARG A 403 -25.94 -29.05 -3.38
N GLU A 404 -25.75 -29.28 -2.08
CA GLU A 404 -26.84 -29.16 -1.09
C GLU A 404 -27.41 -27.74 -1.03
N VAL A 405 -26.63 -26.70 -1.33
CA VAL A 405 -27.14 -25.34 -1.48
C VAL A 405 -27.93 -25.20 -2.80
N GLN A 406 -27.37 -25.62 -3.95
CA GLN A 406 -28.05 -25.55 -5.25
C GLN A 406 -29.42 -26.23 -5.26
N ASP A 407 -29.51 -27.43 -4.67
CA ASP A 407 -30.76 -28.21 -4.61
C ASP A 407 -31.81 -27.59 -3.67
N ARG A 408 -31.41 -26.68 -2.76
CA ARG A 408 -32.26 -26.14 -1.68
C ARG A 408 -32.45 -24.63 -1.69
N VAL A 409 -31.91 -23.89 -2.66
CA VAL A 409 -32.02 -22.41 -2.74
C VAL A 409 -33.46 -21.91 -2.51
N SER A 410 -34.45 -22.55 -3.14
CA SER A 410 -35.87 -22.20 -2.97
C SER A 410 -36.47 -22.61 -1.61
N GLU A 411 -35.97 -23.66 -0.95
CA GLU A 411 -36.39 -24.02 0.41
C GLU A 411 -35.83 -23.01 1.43
N LEU A 412 -34.57 -22.62 1.26
CA LEU A 412 -33.83 -21.71 2.12
C LEU A 412 -34.14 -20.23 1.87
N HIS A 413 -34.99 -19.91 0.89
CA HIS A 413 -35.38 -18.56 0.50
C HIS A 413 -34.17 -17.66 0.12
N PHE A 414 -33.15 -18.26 -0.49
CA PHE A 414 -32.01 -17.51 -1.04
C PHE A 414 -32.33 -17.04 -2.47
N GLU A 415 -31.98 -15.81 -2.82
CA GLU A 415 -32.19 -15.24 -4.16
C GLU A 415 -30.84 -15.03 -4.86
N TYR A 416 -30.73 -15.44 -6.13
CA TYR A 416 -29.51 -15.25 -6.92
C TYR A 416 -29.37 -13.80 -7.43
N PRO A 417 -28.16 -13.20 -7.42
CA PRO A 417 -26.90 -13.76 -6.91
C PRO A 417 -26.74 -13.58 -5.39
N PHE A 418 -26.17 -14.58 -4.73
CA PHE A 418 -25.82 -14.50 -3.30
C PHE A 418 -24.43 -15.07 -3.02
N GLU A 419 -23.87 -14.76 -1.85
CA GLU A 419 -22.59 -15.29 -1.40
C GLU A 419 -22.74 -16.00 -0.06
N ILE A 420 -22.07 -17.14 0.09
CA ILE A 420 -21.87 -17.81 1.38
C ILE A 420 -20.43 -17.56 1.82
N GLN A 421 -20.28 -17.02 3.03
CA GLN A 421 -18.98 -16.71 3.63
C GLN A 421 -18.77 -17.63 4.83
N GLY A 422 -17.63 -18.32 4.88
CA GLY A 422 -17.27 -19.22 5.99
C GLY A 422 -15.99 -18.76 6.66
N SER A 423 -15.91 -18.88 7.99
CA SER A 423 -14.62 -18.78 8.69
C SER A 423 -14.53 -19.83 9.79
N ALA A 424 -13.50 -20.66 9.71
CA ALA A 424 -13.28 -21.80 10.61
C ALA A 424 -11.81 -21.85 11.03
N GLY A 425 -11.51 -22.24 12.26
CA GLY A 425 -10.14 -22.23 12.74
C GLY A 425 -10.00 -22.42 14.24
N CYS A 426 -8.83 -22.04 14.74
CA CYS A 426 -8.47 -22.19 16.14
C CYS A 426 -7.47 -21.10 16.57
N GLY A 427 -7.57 -20.65 17.82
CA GLY A 427 -6.73 -19.61 18.40
C GLY A 427 -6.05 -20.06 19.68
N LEU A 428 -4.76 -19.73 19.80
CA LEU A 428 -3.95 -19.90 20.98
C LEU A 428 -3.87 -18.57 21.75
N ARG A 429 -3.96 -18.64 23.07
CA ARG A 429 -3.70 -17.53 24.00
C ARG A 429 -2.72 -17.99 25.07
N ALA A 430 -1.93 -17.07 25.61
CA ALA A 430 -0.90 -17.39 26.60
C ALA A 430 -1.52 -17.88 27.92
N GLY A 431 -1.38 -19.19 28.22
CA GLY A 431 -1.91 -19.80 29.44
C GLY A 431 -3.35 -20.30 29.38
N GLU A 432 -4.06 -20.07 28.27
CA GLU A 432 -5.42 -20.58 28.02
C GLU A 432 -5.40 -21.83 27.12
N PRO A 433 -6.43 -22.70 27.17
CA PRO A 433 -6.60 -23.77 26.18
C PRO A 433 -6.84 -23.19 24.78
N ILE A 434 -6.43 -23.93 23.73
CA ILE A 434 -6.70 -23.52 22.34
C ILE A 434 -8.21 -23.60 22.08
N VAL A 435 -8.80 -22.46 21.69
CA VAL A 435 -10.24 -22.34 21.41
C VAL A 435 -10.47 -22.43 19.92
N SER A 436 -11.37 -23.31 19.49
CA SER A 436 -11.70 -23.53 18.08
C SER A 436 -13.09 -22.99 17.74
N PHE A 437 -13.26 -22.51 16.52
CA PHE A 437 -14.49 -21.84 16.06
C PHE A 437 -14.85 -22.23 14.63
N LEU A 438 -16.14 -22.13 14.32
CA LEU A 438 -16.65 -22.13 12.96
C LEU A 438 -17.87 -21.20 12.92
N LYS A 439 -17.90 -20.31 11.92
CA LYS A 439 -19.02 -19.42 11.58
C LYS A 439 -19.32 -19.51 10.09
N GLY A 440 -20.60 -19.31 9.75
CA GLY A 440 -21.09 -19.19 8.39
C GLY A 440 -22.08 -18.04 8.27
N ALA A 441 -21.99 -17.29 7.19
CA ALA A 441 -22.80 -16.12 6.87
C ALA A 441 -23.29 -16.18 5.42
N VAL A 442 -24.40 -15.51 5.11
CA VAL A 442 -24.97 -15.42 3.76
C VAL A 442 -25.31 -13.97 3.45
N GLY A 443 -24.87 -13.47 2.29
CA GLY A 443 -25.08 -12.06 1.91
C GLY A 443 -24.49 -11.03 2.89
N GLY A 444 -23.48 -11.43 3.68
CA GLY A 444 -22.89 -10.61 4.74
C GLY A 444 -23.59 -10.67 6.11
N GLN A 445 -24.66 -11.47 6.27
CA GLN A 445 -25.37 -11.64 7.55
C GLN A 445 -25.01 -12.99 8.20
N ASP A 446 -24.76 -13.01 9.52
CA ASP A 446 -24.45 -14.25 10.26
C ASP A 446 -25.63 -15.24 10.13
N LEU A 447 -25.35 -16.48 9.70
CA LEU A 447 -26.35 -17.54 9.52
C LEU A 447 -26.21 -18.61 10.61
N LEU A 448 -24.98 -19.04 10.92
CA LEU A 448 -24.73 -20.13 11.86
C LEU A 448 -23.37 -20.01 12.58
N SER A 449 -23.28 -20.68 13.73
CA SER A 449 -22.03 -20.86 14.47
C SER A 449 -21.96 -22.26 15.08
N LEU A 450 -20.75 -22.80 15.22
CA LEU A 450 -20.52 -24.04 15.95
C LEU A 450 -20.32 -23.72 17.44
N GLN A 451 -21.20 -24.25 18.29
CA GLN A 451 -21.14 -24.10 19.75
C GLN A 451 -21.29 -25.49 20.40
N ASN A 452 -20.38 -25.85 21.31
CA ASN A 452 -20.38 -27.14 22.01
C ASN A 452 -20.52 -28.35 21.05
N ASN A 453 -19.82 -28.32 19.91
CA ASN A 453 -19.87 -29.32 18.82
C ASN A 453 -21.23 -29.45 18.09
N THR A 454 -22.15 -28.49 18.28
CA THR A 454 -23.45 -28.43 17.59
C THR A 454 -23.59 -27.14 16.78
N PHE A 455 -24.28 -27.20 15.64
CA PHE A 455 -24.56 -26.02 14.83
C PHE A 455 -25.77 -25.27 15.41
N VAL A 456 -25.56 -24.01 15.77
CA VAL A 456 -26.54 -23.11 16.37
C VAL A 456 -26.87 -21.98 15.38
N PRO A 457 -28.16 -21.73 15.09
CA PRO A 457 -28.57 -20.66 14.18
C PRO A 457 -28.25 -19.28 14.77
N ALA A 458 -27.85 -18.35 13.91
CA ALA A 458 -27.77 -16.95 14.28
C ALA A 458 -29.18 -16.33 14.34
N PRO A 459 -29.47 -15.41 15.29
CA PRO A 459 -30.80 -14.79 15.41
C PRO A 459 -31.24 -14.00 14.17
N GLU A 460 -30.29 -13.47 13.41
CA GLU A 460 -30.52 -12.63 12.22
C GLU A 460 -30.94 -13.46 11.00
N GLY A 461 -30.38 -14.67 10.82
CA GLY A 461 -30.68 -15.57 9.70
C GLY A 461 -32.03 -16.29 9.75
N GLY A 462 -32.85 -16.04 10.80
CA GLY A 462 -34.25 -16.46 10.89
C GLY A 462 -34.53 -17.94 10.62
N SER A 463 -35.65 -18.22 9.94
CA SER A 463 -36.08 -19.59 9.63
C SER A 463 -35.11 -20.35 8.73
N SER A 464 -34.35 -19.66 7.88
CA SER A 464 -33.35 -20.29 7.00
C SER A 464 -32.14 -20.78 7.81
N ALA A 465 -31.69 -20.00 8.81
CA ALA A 465 -30.68 -20.44 9.76
C ALA A 465 -31.12 -21.67 10.56
N GLU A 466 -32.35 -21.69 11.07
CA GLU A 466 -32.92 -22.84 11.78
C GLU A 466 -32.95 -24.10 10.90
N GLN A 467 -33.39 -23.98 9.64
CA GLN A 467 -33.45 -25.09 8.70
C GLN A 467 -32.06 -25.65 8.37
N VAL A 468 -31.08 -24.79 8.07
CA VAL A 468 -29.69 -25.21 7.77
C VAL A 468 -29.05 -25.88 8.98
N CYS A 469 -29.18 -25.30 10.19
CA CYS A 469 -28.62 -25.92 11.39
C CYS A 469 -29.30 -27.26 11.72
N LYS A 470 -30.62 -27.36 11.54
CA LYS A 470 -31.38 -28.61 11.70
C LYS A 470 -30.96 -29.68 10.69
N LEU A 471 -30.62 -29.30 9.46
CA LEU A 471 -30.12 -30.22 8.42
C LEU A 471 -28.71 -30.72 8.76
N ILE A 472 -27.77 -29.81 9.05
CA ILE A 472 -26.36 -30.18 9.33
C ILE A 472 -26.27 -31.09 10.57
N ASN A 473 -26.98 -30.76 11.66
CA ASN A 473 -26.95 -31.55 12.90
C ASN A 473 -27.52 -32.98 12.76
N GLN A 474 -28.26 -33.31 11.69
CA GLN A 474 -28.69 -34.69 11.41
C GLN A 474 -27.51 -35.56 10.93
N TYR A 475 -26.55 -34.97 10.23
CA TYR A 475 -25.40 -35.68 9.66
C TYR A 475 -24.26 -35.79 10.67
N GLN A 476 -24.44 -36.62 11.69
CA GLN A 476 -23.47 -36.84 12.77
C GLN A 476 -22.04 -37.12 12.28
N GLY A 477 -21.87 -37.85 11.17
CA GLY A 477 -20.55 -38.09 10.57
C GLY A 477 -19.85 -36.82 10.04
N ILE A 478 -20.60 -35.83 9.55
CA ILE A 478 -20.05 -34.52 9.18
C ILE A 478 -19.66 -33.74 10.44
N CYS A 479 -20.50 -33.76 11.48
CA CYS A 479 -20.20 -33.15 12.77
C CYS A 479 -18.93 -33.73 13.40
N ASP A 480 -18.71 -35.05 13.34
CA ASP A 480 -17.51 -35.70 13.86
C ASP A 480 -16.24 -35.37 13.04
N ILE A 481 -16.34 -35.28 11.71
CA ILE A 481 -15.22 -34.83 10.86
C ILE A 481 -14.84 -33.38 11.21
N ILE A 482 -15.83 -32.48 11.29
CA ILE A 482 -15.61 -31.07 11.65
C ILE A 482 -15.04 -30.95 13.07
N ARG A 483 -15.55 -31.73 14.04
CA ARG A 483 -15.03 -31.82 15.40
C ARG A 483 -13.56 -32.24 15.42
N LYS A 484 -13.18 -33.26 14.64
CA LYS A 484 -11.79 -33.71 14.53
C LYS A 484 -10.89 -32.66 13.88
N LEU A 485 -11.32 -32.06 12.78
CA LEU A 485 -10.56 -31.01 12.09
C LEU A 485 -10.31 -29.80 12.99
N LEU A 486 -11.32 -29.37 13.76
CA LEU A 486 -11.22 -28.20 14.62
C LEU A 486 -10.51 -28.48 15.95
N LEU A 487 -10.75 -29.61 16.62
CA LEU A 487 -10.21 -29.87 17.96
C LEU A 487 -8.91 -30.69 17.99
N GLU A 488 -8.59 -31.45 16.94
CA GLU A 488 -7.38 -32.29 16.87
C GLU A 488 -6.40 -31.78 15.80
N THR A 489 -6.89 -31.55 14.57
CA THR A 489 -6.01 -31.16 13.45
C THR A 489 -5.58 -29.70 13.51
N CYS A 490 -6.51 -28.75 13.67
CA CYS A 490 -6.22 -27.32 13.67
C CYS A 490 -5.21 -26.92 14.76
N PRO A 491 -5.34 -27.35 16.04
CA PRO A 491 -4.40 -26.95 17.09
C PRO A 491 -2.99 -27.46 16.81
N ARG A 492 -2.86 -28.69 16.30
CA ARG A 492 -1.57 -29.25 15.87
C ARG A 492 -0.98 -28.51 14.68
N PHE A 493 -1.82 -28.13 13.71
CA PHE A 493 -1.39 -27.36 12.54
C PHE A 493 -0.90 -25.97 12.93
N LEU A 494 -1.68 -25.22 13.71
CA LEU A 494 -1.31 -23.91 14.26
C LEU A 494 0.03 -23.96 15.00
N LEU A 495 0.23 -24.95 15.89
CA LEU A 495 1.49 -25.11 16.61
C LEU A 495 2.67 -25.47 15.68
N GLY A 496 2.46 -26.34 14.69
CA GLY A 496 3.48 -26.69 13.70
C GLY A 496 3.88 -25.52 12.79
N VAL A 497 2.91 -24.69 12.40
CA VAL A 497 3.12 -23.47 11.60
C VAL A 497 3.79 -22.37 12.44
N LEU A 498 3.42 -22.22 13.70
CA LEU A 498 4.07 -21.28 14.64
C LEU A 498 5.53 -21.63 14.90
N ASP A 499 5.89 -22.91 14.97
CA ASP A 499 7.27 -23.35 15.18
C ASP A 499 8.10 -23.26 13.88
N ALA A 500 7.57 -23.71 12.75
CA ALA A 500 8.25 -23.62 11.45
C ALA A 500 8.41 -22.17 10.95
N GLY A 501 7.39 -21.34 11.15
CA GLY A 501 7.38 -19.92 10.80
C GLY A 501 8.02 -19.00 11.85
N LYS A 502 8.50 -19.54 12.98
CA LYS A 502 8.90 -18.79 14.17
C LYS A 502 9.85 -17.62 13.90
N ALA A 503 10.84 -17.80 13.02
CA ALA A 503 11.81 -16.76 12.69
C ALA A 503 11.20 -15.55 11.96
N GLU A 504 10.12 -15.76 11.19
CA GLU A 504 9.40 -14.70 10.47
C GLU A 504 8.25 -14.14 11.34
N LEU A 505 7.48 -15.01 11.99
CA LEU A 505 6.37 -14.62 12.87
C LEU A 505 6.81 -13.89 14.16
N GLN A 506 8.01 -14.18 14.67
CA GLN A 506 8.62 -13.46 15.80
C GLN A 506 9.59 -12.36 15.36
N SER A 507 9.67 -12.04 14.05
CA SER A 507 10.42 -10.89 13.57
C SER A 507 9.80 -9.59 14.12
N GLN A 508 10.66 -8.67 14.56
CA GLN A 508 10.24 -7.46 15.27
C GLN A 508 10.93 -6.24 14.70
N GLU A 509 10.34 -5.68 13.64
CA GLU A 509 10.82 -4.45 13.03
C GLU A 509 10.37 -3.23 13.85
N LYS A 510 11.27 -2.24 13.97
CA LYS A 510 11.04 -1.05 14.79
C LYS A 510 10.36 0.04 13.97
N PRO A 511 9.28 0.67 14.49
CA PRO A 511 8.69 1.82 13.82
C PRO A 511 9.72 2.95 13.66
N GLU A 512 9.88 3.43 12.43
CA GLU A 512 10.30 4.81 12.18
C GLU A 512 9.06 5.70 12.30
N ALA A 513 9.17 6.85 12.97
CA ALA A 513 8.09 7.81 13.08
C ALA A 513 8.57 9.24 12.83
N TRP A 514 7.68 10.10 12.35
CA TRP A 514 7.96 11.52 12.12
C TRP A 514 6.68 12.35 12.15
N LEU A 515 6.82 13.66 12.35
CA LEU A 515 5.70 14.62 12.37
C LEU A 515 5.66 15.42 11.06
N SER A 516 4.47 15.86 10.63
CA SER A 516 4.34 16.91 9.60
C SER A 516 3.04 17.72 9.71
N LYS A 517 3.02 18.90 9.06
CA LYS A 517 1.82 19.74 8.89
C LYS A 517 0.86 19.03 7.89
N GLY A 518 -0.40 18.84 8.28
CA GLY A 518 -1.48 18.36 7.40
C GLY A 518 -2.16 19.49 6.62
N SER A 519 -3.27 19.20 5.96
CA SER A 519 -4.10 20.23 5.32
C SER A 519 -4.76 21.10 6.40
N SER A 520 -4.63 22.43 6.32
CA SER A 520 -5.23 23.32 7.32
C SER A 520 -6.77 23.17 7.33
N PRO A 521 -7.40 22.87 8.48
CA PRO A 521 -8.86 22.75 8.60
C PRO A 521 -9.62 24.07 8.46
N GLY A 522 -8.91 25.21 8.37
CA GLY A 522 -9.48 26.54 8.27
C GLY A 522 -8.59 27.63 8.91
N PRO A 523 -8.95 28.91 8.76
CA PRO A 523 -8.16 30.02 9.30
C PRO A 523 -7.84 29.86 10.79
N GLY A 524 -6.56 30.00 11.16
CA GLY A 524 -6.10 29.84 12.54
C GLY A 524 -6.02 28.40 13.06
N ARG A 525 -6.28 27.37 12.24
CA ARG A 525 -6.18 25.95 12.63
C ARG A 525 -5.04 25.23 11.91
N LEU A 526 -4.38 24.35 12.66
CA LEU A 526 -3.35 23.43 12.17
C LEU A 526 -3.87 21.99 12.29
N GLN A 527 -3.65 21.20 11.25
CA GLN A 527 -3.72 19.75 11.34
C GLN A 527 -2.31 19.23 11.61
N LEU A 528 -2.13 18.49 12.70
CA LEU A 528 -0.91 17.80 13.03
C LEU A 528 -0.99 16.38 12.48
N VAL A 529 0.08 15.87 11.87
CA VAL A 529 0.15 14.50 11.36
C VAL A 529 1.34 13.79 11.99
N CYS A 530 1.07 12.73 12.74
CA CYS A 530 2.08 11.77 13.16
C CYS A 530 2.06 10.59 12.18
N HIS A 531 3.22 10.24 11.64
CA HIS A 531 3.43 9.10 10.76
C HIS A 531 4.21 8.03 11.52
N VAL A 532 3.88 6.77 11.29
CA VAL A 532 4.57 5.60 11.85
C VAL A 532 4.70 4.56 10.74
N SER A 533 5.89 4.01 10.51
CA SER A 533 6.22 3.19 9.33
C SER A 533 7.25 2.12 9.65
N GLY A 534 7.28 1.03 8.88
CA GLY A 534 8.34 0.01 8.99
C GLY A 534 8.20 -0.89 10.23
N PHE A 535 7.04 -0.91 10.90
CA PHE A 535 6.84 -1.74 12.08
C PHE A 535 6.27 -3.12 11.72
N HIS A 536 6.68 -4.14 12.48
CA HIS A 536 6.11 -5.48 12.48
C HIS A 536 6.24 -6.08 13.89
N PRO A 537 5.19 -6.72 14.46
CA PRO A 537 3.88 -7.04 13.90
C PRO A 537 2.95 -5.82 13.73
N LYS A 538 1.72 -6.02 13.24
CA LYS A 538 0.71 -4.98 12.97
C LYS A 538 0.23 -4.21 14.22
N ALA A 539 0.43 -4.78 15.41
CA ALA A 539 -0.14 -4.30 16.68
C ALA A 539 0.59 -3.06 17.22
N VAL A 540 0.21 -1.88 16.70
CA VAL A 540 0.70 -0.57 17.15
C VAL A 540 -0.42 0.25 17.82
N TRP A 541 -0.06 1.04 18.82
CA TRP A 541 -0.88 2.12 19.40
C TRP A 541 -0.18 3.45 19.18
N VAL A 542 -0.93 4.47 18.76
CA VAL A 542 -0.43 5.80 18.40
C VAL A 542 -1.46 6.82 18.83
N MET A 543 -1.04 7.82 19.63
CA MET A 543 -1.94 8.84 20.17
C MET A 543 -1.25 10.19 20.25
N TRP A 544 -1.99 11.28 20.04
CA TRP A 544 -1.50 12.61 20.41
C TRP A 544 -1.72 12.86 21.91
N MET A 545 -0.71 13.43 22.55
CA MET A 545 -0.60 13.62 23.99
C MET A 545 -0.32 15.08 24.31
N ARG A 546 -0.79 15.55 25.46
CA ARG A 546 -0.37 16.80 26.10
C ARG A 546 0.19 16.47 27.48
N GLY A 547 1.51 16.33 27.57
CA GLY A 547 2.15 15.63 28.68
C GLY A 547 1.68 14.17 28.74
N GLU A 548 1.05 13.77 29.85
CA GLU A 548 0.47 12.43 30.02
C GLU A 548 -1.02 12.31 29.62
N GLN A 549 -1.68 13.42 29.23
CA GLN A 549 -3.10 13.39 28.87
C GLN A 549 -3.30 13.12 27.37
N GLU A 550 -4.18 12.17 27.04
CA GLU A 550 -4.56 11.85 25.66
C GLU A 550 -5.46 12.92 25.03
N GLU A 551 -5.12 13.37 23.82
CA GLU A 551 -5.91 14.35 23.06
C GLU A 551 -7.05 13.65 22.30
N ARG A 552 -8.27 13.78 22.83
CA ARG A 552 -9.50 13.13 22.32
C ARG A 552 -9.86 13.48 20.87
N GLY A 553 -9.26 14.52 20.29
CA GLY A 553 -9.41 14.86 18.88
C GLY A 553 -8.58 14.00 17.92
N THR A 554 -7.78 13.05 18.43
CA THR A 554 -6.91 12.19 17.62
C THR A 554 -7.72 11.28 16.70
N GLN A 555 -7.55 11.47 15.40
CA GLN A 555 -8.07 10.59 14.36
C GLN A 555 -6.96 9.63 13.93
N ARG A 556 -7.06 8.37 14.36
CA ARG A 556 -6.22 7.28 13.88
C ARG A 556 -6.71 6.86 12.49
N GLY A 557 -5.84 6.89 11.49
CA GLY A 557 -6.14 6.35 10.16
C GLY A 557 -5.99 4.83 10.09
N ASP A 558 -6.23 4.25 8.93
CA ASP A 558 -6.04 2.82 8.68
C ASP A 558 -4.56 2.40 8.78
N VAL A 559 -4.34 1.14 9.17
CA VAL A 559 -3.02 0.51 9.14
C VAL A 559 -2.82 -0.12 7.76
N LEU A 560 -1.90 0.43 6.97
CA LEU A 560 -1.63 0.05 5.57
C LEU A 560 -0.41 -0.89 5.48
N PRO A 561 -0.42 -1.92 4.62
CA PRO A 561 0.74 -2.78 4.42
C PRO A 561 1.78 -2.15 3.48
N HIS A 562 3.06 -2.43 3.74
CA HIS A 562 4.17 -2.21 2.81
C HIS A 562 4.48 -3.46 1.99
N ALA A 563 5.17 -3.29 0.86
CA ALA A 563 5.57 -4.39 -0.03
C ALA A 563 6.64 -5.33 0.57
N ASP A 564 7.29 -4.92 1.66
CA ASP A 564 8.25 -5.74 2.42
C ASP A 564 7.60 -6.55 3.57
N GLY A 565 6.29 -6.40 3.79
CA GLY A 565 5.55 -7.06 4.88
C GLY A 565 5.50 -6.28 6.19
N THR A 566 6.15 -5.12 6.28
CA THR A 566 5.97 -4.17 7.40
C THR A 566 4.69 -3.34 7.22
N TRP A 567 4.37 -2.51 8.21
CA TRP A 567 3.15 -1.72 8.24
C TRP A 567 3.41 -0.21 8.33
N TYR A 568 2.40 0.58 7.92
CA TYR A 568 2.33 2.03 8.02
C TYR A 568 1.04 2.47 8.69
N LEU A 569 1.08 3.58 9.42
CA LEU A 569 -0.05 4.22 10.07
C LEU A 569 0.15 5.75 10.10
N ARG A 570 -0.94 6.51 10.10
CA ARG A 570 -0.94 7.92 10.48
C ARG A 570 -1.98 8.21 11.57
N ALA A 571 -1.68 9.16 12.45
CA ALA A 571 -2.60 9.70 13.44
C ALA A 571 -2.62 11.24 13.35
N THR A 572 -3.80 11.82 13.15
CA THR A 572 -3.98 13.26 12.92
C THR A 572 -4.75 13.96 14.03
N LEU A 573 -4.46 15.23 14.29
CA LEU A 573 -5.14 16.05 15.30
C LEU A 573 -5.32 17.49 14.81
N ASP A 574 -6.55 18.02 14.88
CA ASP A 574 -6.90 19.35 14.38
C ASP A 574 -6.99 20.40 15.52
N VAL A 575 -5.94 21.20 15.71
CA VAL A 575 -5.82 22.16 16.83
C VAL A 575 -5.91 23.62 16.38
N ALA A 576 -6.14 24.55 17.31
CA ALA A 576 -5.85 25.96 17.06
C ALA A 576 -4.33 26.19 17.02
N SER A 577 -3.85 27.12 16.18
CA SER A 577 -2.40 27.32 15.98
C SER A 577 -1.63 27.69 17.26
N GLY A 578 -2.25 28.43 18.17
CA GLY A 578 -1.69 28.78 19.49
C GLY A 578 -1.69 27.65 20.52
N GLU A 579 -2.45 26.57 20.29
CA GLU A 579 -2.59 25.43 21.20
C GLU A 579 -1.69 24.24 20.83
N ALA A 580 -0.99 24.33 19.69
CA ALA A 580 -0.16 23.27 19.15
C ALA A 580 1.12 23.00 19.98
N ALA A 581 1.61 23.99 20.72
CA ALA A 581 2.81 23.85 21.53
C ALA A 581 2.61 22.90 22.73
N GLY A 582 3.62 22.09 23.05
CA GLY A 582 3.58 21.13 24.16
C GLY A 582 2.75 19.86 23.87
N LEU A 583 2.37 19.63 22.61
CA LEU A 583 1.83 18.35 22.15
C LEU A 583 2.96 17.39 21.78
N ALA A 584 2.69 16.09 21.90
CA ALA A 584 3.58 15.05 21.41
C ALA A 584 2.79 13.90 20.76
N CYS A 585 3.35 13.24 19.76
CA CYS A 585 2.85 11.94 19.33
C CYS A 585 3.55 10.85 20.14
N ARG A 586 2.79 9.98 20.82
CA ARG A 586 3.32 8.81 21.53
C ARG A 586 2.98 7.54 20.77
N VAL A 587 4.00 6.71 20.53
CA VAL A 587 3.95 5.47 19.75
C VAL A 587 4.36 4.31 20.66
N ARG A 588 3.47 3.31 20.78
CA ARG A 588 3.68 2.06 21.51
C ARG A 588 3.68 0.90 20.53
N HIS A 589 4.73 0.09 20.58
CA HIS A 589 4.89 -1.08 19.72
C HIS A 589 5.77 -2.12 20.42
N SER A 590 5.52 -3.42 20.17
CA SER A 590 6.19 -4.51 20.89
C SER A 590 7.72 -4.51 20.71
N SER A 591 8.21 -4.20 19.52
CA SER A 591 9.65 -4.12 19.20
C SER A 591 10.40 -2.97 19.88
N LEU A 592 9.69 -2.04 20.53
CA LEU A 592 10.29 -1.00 21.36
C LEU A 592 10.61 -1.45 22.80
N GLY A 593 10.25 -2.68 23.19
CA GLY A 593 10.67 -3.27 24.47
C GLY A 593 10.15 -2.55 25.71
N GLY A 594 9.00 -1.86 25.61
CA GLY A 594 8.42 -1.05 26.69
C GLY A 594 8.94 0.38 26.79
N GLN A 595 9.72 0.86 25.81
CA GLN A 595 10.11 2.27 25.70
C GLN A 595 9.23 2.98 24.66
N ASP A 596 8.19 3.68 25.11
CA ASP A 596 7.32 4.51 24.26
C ASP A 596 8.18 5.53 23.47
N MET A 597 8.02 5.56 22.14
CA MET A 597 8.62 6.59 21.30
C MET A 597 7.73 7.84 21.36
N VAL A 598 8.31 9.00 21.69
CA VAL A 598 7.57 10.25 21.95
C VAL A 598 8.14 11.38 21.10
N LEU A 599 7.38 11.86 20.12
CA LEU A 599 7.79 12.92 19.20
C LEU A 599 7.12 14.25 19.56
N LEU A 600 7.89 15.22 20.04
CA LEU A 600 7.38 16.52 20.50
C LEU A 600 7.10 17.50 19.36
N TRP A 601 5.88 18.02 19.27
CA TRP A 601 5.49 19.02 18.26
C TRP A 601 6.12 20.38 18.58
N GLY A 602 7.01 20.82 17.68
CA GLY A 602 7.75 22.08 17.80
C GLY A 602 9.18 21.89 18.28
N GLU A 603 9.54 20.74 18.85
CA GLU A 603 10.94 20.36 19.06
C GLU A 603 11.50 19.69 17.79
N LYS A 604 12.77 19.96 17.48
CA LYS A 604 13.47 19.34 16.35
C LYS A 604 14.24 18.11 16.82
N GLU A 605 13.52 17.01 17.03
CA GLU A 605 14.16 15.72 17.29
C GLU A 605 14.87 15.18 16.04
N GLY A 606 16.21 15.22 16.06
CA GLY A 606 17.12 14.34 15.30
C GLY A 606 17.18 14.42 13.76
N GLY A 607 16.04 14.62 13.09
CA GLY A 607 15.92 14.60 11.63
C GLY A 607 16.19 15.96 11.01
N PHE A 608 17.26 16.06 10.21
CA PHE A 608 17.58 17.31 9.51
C PHE A 608 16.58 17.61 8.38
N GLY A 609 15.75 18.63 8.62
CA GLY A 609 14.94 19.30 7.61
C GLY A 609 14.87 20.80 7.91
N VAL A 610 15.23 21.64 6.93
CA VAL A 610 15.11 23.10 7.03
C VAL A 610 14.12 23.58 5.98
N GLU A 611 12.88 23.79 6.40
CA GLU A 611 11.99 24.71 5.69
C GLU A 611 12.54 26.13 5.88
N MET A 612 12.84 26.82 4.78
CA MET A 612 12.87 28.29 4.78
C MET A 612 11.48 28.77 4.38
N GLU A 613 10.64 29.08 5.36
CA GLU A 613 9.46 29.94 5.13
C GLU A 613 9.97 31.39 5.01
N GLU A 614 9.65 32.07 3.90
CA GLU A 614 9.99 33.49 3.72
C GLU A 614 9.13 34.33 4.68
N MET A 615 9.76 34.94 5.70
CA MET A 615 9.08 35.89 6.57
C MET A 615 8.92 37.24 5.87
N GLU A 616 7.77 37.46 5.23
CA GLU A 616 7.29 38.83 4.95
C GLU A 616 7.01 39.56 6.28
N LEU A 617 7.96 40.40 6.71
CA LEU A 617 7.84 41.23 7.91
C LEU A 617 6.91 42.43 7.69
N THR A 618 5.59 42.18 7.71
CA THR A 618 4.57 43.25 7.64
C THR A 618 4.50 44.03 8.96
N PHE A 619 5.28 45.10 9.09
CA PHE A 619 5.27 45.98 10.27
C PHE A 619 3.98 46.83 10.36
N HIS A 620 3.00 46.36 11.12
CA HIS A 620 1.87 47.21 11.56
C HIS A 620 2.29 48.13 12.70
N LEU A 621 2.81 49.31 12.37
CA LEU A 621 2.95 50.42 13.30
C LEU A 621 1.57 51.05 13.59
N HIS A 622 1.13 50.96 14.84
CA HIS A 622 -0.10 51.60 15.32
C HIS A 622 0.27 52.80 16.20
N TRP A 623 -0.10 54.01 15.79
CA TRP A 623 0.06 55.21 16.62
C TRP A 623 -1.14 56.14 16.44
N LEU A 624 -1.66 56.66 17.55
CA LEU A 624 -2.87 57.49 17.60
C LEU A 624 -2.49 58.98 17.58
N GLY A 625 -2.87 59.70 16.53
CA GLY A 625 -2.60 61.14 16.38
C GLY A 625 -3.65 61.84 15.52
N SER A 626 -4.34 62.82 16.11
CA SER A 626 -5.42 63.58 15.48
C SER A 626 -4.92 64.74 14.60
N LEU A 627 -5.84 65.29 13.78
CA LEU A 627 -5.80 66.55 13.01
C LEU A 627 -5.10 66.56 11.63
N GLY A 628 -5.83 67.07 10.62
CA GLY A 628 -5.35 68.29 9.95
C GLY A 628 -4.93 68.25 8.48
N ASP A 629 -5.86 67.96 7.56
CA ASP A 629 -6.00 68.54 6.20
C ASP A 629 -4.85 68.50 5.14
N HIS A 630 -5.21 68.74 3.88
CA HIS A 630 -4.37 69.03 2.70
C HIS A 630 -3.28 68.01 2.23
N GLY A 631 -3.61 67.30 1.15
CA GLY A 631 -3.02 67.66 -0.17
C GLY A 631 -1.66 67.08 -0.61
N ALA A 632 -1.74 66.01 -1.42
CA ALA A 632 -0.88 65.68 -2.58
C ALA A 632 0.67 65.66 -2.45
N LEU A 633 1.26 64.50 -2.76
CA LEU A 633 2.29 64.32 -3.81
C LEU A 633 2.58 62.83 -4.06
N LEU A 634 2.92 62.49 -5.31
CA LEU A 634 3.72 61.30 -5.63
C LEU A 634 5.19 61.71 -5.60
N ASP A 635 6.10 60.86 -5.13
CA ASP A 635 7.09 60.31 -6.07
C ASP A 635 7.89 59.09 -5.53
N SER A 636 8.58 58.45 -6.47
CA SER A 636 9.56 57.36 -6.35
C SER A 636 10.49 57.36 -5.12
N PHE A 637 10.75 56.16 -4.57
CA PHE A 637 12.14 55.73 -4.34
C PHE A 637 12.28 54.20 -4.44
N ARG A 638 13.23 53.75 -5.27
CA ARG A 638 13.64 52.33 -5.43
C ARG A 638 15.17 52.30 -5.46
N MET A 639 15.82 51.77 -4.44
CA MET A 639 17.29 51.76 -4.38
C MET A 639 17.84 50.42 -3.90
N SER A 640 18.77 49.86 -4.69
CA SER A 640 19.38 48.55 -4.46
C SER A 640 20.54 48.65 -3.49
N CYS A 641 20.65 47.72 -2.53
CA CYS A 641 21.87 47.56 -1.73
C CYS A 641 22.85 46.59 -2.42
N ILE A 642 23.93 47.14 -2.98
CA ILE A 642 25.20 46.45 -3.16
C ILE A 642 26.18 47.10 -2.18
N MET A 643 26.76 46.34 -1.26
CA MET A 643 27.94 46.70 -0.48
C MET A 643 28.80 45.45 -0.29
N VAL A 644 30.12 45.63 -0.36
CA VAL A 644 31.12 44.55 -0.44
C VAL A 644 31.72 44.25 0.94
N TYR A 645 32.13 43.00 1.17
CA TYR A 645 32.96 42.60 2.30
C TYR A 645 34.46 42.66 1.94
N GLU A 646 35.18 43.60 2.58
CA GLU A 646 36.60 43.50 2.92
C GLU A 646 36.74 44.14 4.33
N ALA A 647 37.59 43.66 5.24
CA ALA A 647 38.59 42.59 5.18
C ALA A 647 38.58 41.73 6.47
#